data_AF-A0A7X9KDL8-F1
#
_entry.id   AF-A0A7X9KDL8-F1
#
_cell.length_a   1.000
_cell.length_b   1.000
_cell.length_c   1.000
_cell.angle_alpha   90.00
_cell.angle_beta   90.00
_cell.angle_gamma   90.00
#
_symmetry.space_group_name_H-M   'P 1'
#
loop_
_entity.id
_entity.type
_entity.pdbx_description
1 polymer ?
#
loop_
_entity_poly.entity_id
_entity_poly.type
_entity_poly.pdbx_seq_one_letter_code
_entity_poly.pdbx_strand_id
1 'polypeptide(L)'
;MKVRGKERARQLLGGAGLAAAILMASLFSAGAAHGAFTITKTVDISDPNPGDYVVFTIGFGVTRNTTLSEATLVDVMSSFEDVTYTYDRVGGTPQRTVTVGPKSWPRNNTFPDKLVGDNRTDPKNYTIKNNMIKIRARVPEGKAGQDITNVATISKRGETTQSASVTVHVQSGTPAVSPQIFTSYAKPAPALYENRVEPNVLLLLDTSGSMTYESDSEDTTWGDGSKPVSFGFSSRQFYYGKDTDSSNNDPGNPSNYHPNLKYVPQAEVDLIDSDQGSQAKTWLGGEHPNDDPPPGYSRYKYPNDSRLYKMKLVLNKILSNPELTSGLRIALATYHQKESAGGTDADWYQFTLQSSRYPYNYSNETQKLHYAKEGDPKALLRVPFGSADDPSHLSDILKWFDGVEESGNPELRAAGWTPLAASIYGTQDSAVKFFKANDVVQWRCQYNWLIVLTDGADTEKGNPAEAVRKLYHENITASEDRQRGLPVRTLVIGLIDPEEMTELAGTLENMADLGWDGQVGEADPEDPSPGAFFSTDIESLIYTFRRIFEIIQASRTTSGAPMVSPARTEAGDSSIYVASFLPQNSAQWKGHLFQYTVGEDGALDEDANWDASSTLQELEPGGRKIFTVDWAGMPSPKAQGLGGGTNLVNFDGSASLMDEVTGSGEYSLSSDFLALFISWVRGFDIWNENPASTGGHRYMFADVYHGGVTEVGPPRANYPSQAYADFAASHAERDKILYLQSNAGLLHAIDPENNGAEKWAFIPPNVLGNGRLLGLKGEFANDGKVEVYNRTPSIPRYLLDGPLVAEDVLMGGEWRTILVGLLGYGGQGLYALDVTEPEEPVFLWAVENNIVTPDGSSALGADSRKIHYWKKSRSLQADYTIHPHAEVGEELDYRGLYRTLSTPIVANAAGVVNGGQGLWEDRWVAVMGNGHPGNFGGNPGRGTVYMIDVQSGEILRKLSAQDSGGANVLKPVCSPVTGFGRSMATRLLDHLYAGDIGGNVYSWESGRDNWGTALKIFQAPAGDAGITYRMDVGMLGGQPWLFYQTGDIENLNYSSSGYRLYALNTSRATEQSPLTIADLEGLTPTQGTSSNTNGWYLDFRTTPVEIPSTPVTFYNGYLLFATFSGNFNDPCAIGSSRFYAVNALTGGGAWGGGNKFIQLEGLQVAGITVFDDKVYLGVVGSASAGDLKSALGDSARLTGNLLSFDLPEEIPSSGDAGAGAEPGPIFWREWRTK
;
A
#
# COMPACT_ATOMS: atom_id res chain seq x y z
N MET A 1 64.57 -9.18 -45.27
CA MET A 1 64.37 -10.53 -44.70
C MET A 1 62.91 -10.90 -44.95
N LYS A 2 62.63 -11.70 -46.00
CA LYS A 2 62.23 -13.14 -45.96
C LYS A 2 60.90 -13.37 -45.21
N VAL A 3 59.87 -14.06 -45.70
CA VAL A 3 59.56 -14.78 -46.96
C VAL A 3 58.15 -15.42 -46.76
N ARG A 4 57.30 -15.49 -47.81
CA ARG A 4 56.16 -16.44 -48.09
C ARG A 4 55.03 -16.56 -47.05
N GLY A 5 53.78 -16.88 -47.35
CA GLY A 5 53.04 -17.35 -48.54
C GLY A 5 51.67 -17.81 -48.01
N LYS A 6 50.55 -17.30 -48.51
CA LYS A 6 49.70 -17.87 -49.57
C LYS A 6 48.95 -19.17 -49.20
N GLU A 7 47.62 -19.06 -49.37
CA GLU A 7 46.66 -20.08 -49.84
C GLU A 7 46.30 -21.18 -48.82
N ARG A 8 45.09 -21.73 -48.70
CA ARG A 8 43.76 -21.75 -49.36
C ARG A 8 43.01 -22.83 -48.52
N ALA A 9 41.71 -23.03 -48.45
CA ALA A 9 40.48 -22.46 -48.98
C ALA A 9 39.32 -23.31 -48.41
N ARG A 10 38.10 -22.75 -48.48
CA ARG A 10 36.77 -23.43 -48.47
C ARG A 10 36.39 -24.06 -47.11
N GLN A 11 35.29 -23.69 -46.46
CA GLN A 11 33.90 -23.74 -46.90
C GLN A 11 33.06 -23.31 -45.70
N LEU A 12 32.10 -22.41 -45.87
CA LEU A 12 30.67 -22.66 -45.63
C LEU A 12 29.86 -21.40 -45.99
N LEU A 13 28.82 -21.66 -46.78
CA LEU A 13 27.78 -20.75 -47.23
C LEU A 13 26.75 -20.54 -46.11
N GLY A 14 26.05 -19.41 -46.12
CA GLY A 14 24.68 -19.35 -45.61
C GLY A 14 24.29 -18.10 -44.82
N GLY A 15 23.92 -17.04 -45.53
CA GLY A 15 22.66 -16.31 -45.32
C GLY A 15 22.48 -15.44 -44.08
N ALA A 16 22.81 -14.15 -44.21
CA ALA A 16 22.01 -13.04 -43.67
C ALA A 16 22.14 -11.82 -44.61
N GLY A 17 21.03 -11.41 -45.23
CA GLY A 17 20.82 -10.08 -45.80
C GLY A 17 19.86 -9.31 -44.87
N LEU A 18 19.72 -7.98 -44.92
CA LEU A 18 20.02 -7.05 -46.00
C LEU A 18 20.04 -5.63 -45.38
N ALA A 19 21.21 -5.01 -45.21
CA ALA A 19 21.34 -3.56 -45.04
C ALA A 19 22.77 -3.11 -45.44
N ALA A 20 22.83 -2.02 -46.21
CA ALA A 20 24.03 -1.25 -46.54
C ALA A 20 25.12 -1.93 -47.39
N ALA A 21 24.87 -2.07 -48.70
CA ALA A 21 25.92 -2.33 -49.68
C ALA A 21 25.74 -1.48 -50.94
N ILE A 22 26.01 -0.17 -50.86
CA ILE A 22 26.54 0.58 -52.02
C ILE A 22 27.52 1.64 -51.50
N LEU A 23 28.82 1.30 -51.49
CA LEU A 23 29.94 2.13 -51.99
C LEU A 23 31.24 1.60 -51.39
N MET A 24 32.06 0.94 -52.21
CA MET A 24 33.54 1.06 -52.25
C MET A 24 34.09 -0.03 -53.17
N ALA A 25 33.93 0.17 -54.48
CA ALA A 25 34.70 -0.54 -55.48
C ALA A 25 35.10 0.45 -56.57
N SER A 26 36.22 1.14 -56.36
CA SER A 26 37.19 1.56 -57.40
C SER A 26 38.13 2.62 -56.84
N LEU A 27 39.35 2.22 -56.46
CA LEU A 27 40.46 3.15 -56.31
C LEU A 27 41.77 2.37 -56.41
N PHE A 28 42.16 2.03 -57.65
CA PHE A 28 43.58 2.01 -58.06
C PHE A 28 43.65 2.14 -59.59
N SER A 29 43.63 3.37 -60.06
CA SER A 29 44.41 3.80 -61.22
C SER A 29 44.79 5.27 -61.01
N ALA A 30 46.08 5.50 -60.83
CA ALA A 30 46.65 6.84 -60.82
C ALA A 30 46.66 7.37 -62.25
N GLY A 31 45.82 8.36 -62.52
CA GLY A 31 45.86 9.21 -63.70
C GLY A 31 45.50 10.62 -63.25
N ALA A 32 46.37 11.59 -63.53
CA ALA A 32 46.26 12.97 -63.07
C ALA A 32 44.89 13.59 -63.41
N ALA A 33 44.08 13.85 -62.37
CA ALA A 33 42.88 14.68 -62.46
C ALA A 33 42.98 15.78 -61.41
N HIS A 34 42.70 17.02 -61.84
CA HIS A 34 42.70 18.22 -61.00
C HIS A 34 41.81 18.01 -59.76
N GLY A 35 42.23 18.56 -58.62
CA GLY A 35 41.63 18.32 -57.31
C GLY A 35 40.12 18.56 -57.27
N ALA A 36 39.34 17.48 -57.35
CA ALA A 36 37.91 17.49 -57.14
C ALA A 36 37.61 17.46 -55.64
N PHE A 37 36.78 18.38 -55.16
CA PHE A 37 36.20 18.32 -53.81
C PHE A 37 35.20 17.15 -53.71
N THR A 38 35.13 16.45 -52.57
CA THR A 38 34.08 15.46 -52.29
C THR A 38 33.14 15.97 -51.21
N ILE A 39 31.86 15.62 -51.31
CA ILE A 39 30.84 15.99 -50.34
C ILE A 39 30.05 14.73 -49.93
N THR A 40 29.79 14.57 -48.63
CA THR A 40 28.91 13.55 -48.07
C THR A 40 27.78 14.22 -47.30
N LYS A 41 26.62 13.57 -47.25
CA LYS A 41 25.49 14.04 -46.47
C LYS A 41 24.81 12.87 -45.76
N THR A 42 24.62 13.01 -44.47
CA THR A 42 23.93 12.02 -43.62
C THR A 42 22.89 12.71 -42.75
N VAL A 43 21.95 11.93 -42.21
CA VAL A 43 20.96 12.36 -41.22
C VAL A 43 21.06 11.42 -40.01
N ASP A 44 20.76 11.91 -38.82
CA ASP A 44 20.73 11.13 -37.59
C ASP A 44 19.47 10.25 -37.47
N ILE A 45 18.33 10.75 -37.96
CA ILE A 45 17.04 10.05 -38.00
C ILE A 45 16.54 10.03 -39.44
N SER A 46 16.43 8.84 -40.03
CA SER A 46 15.97 8.66 -41.42
C SER A 46 14.45 8.65 -41.58
N ASP A 47 13.71 8.45 -40.48
CA ASP A 47 12.28 8.17 -40.41
C ASP A 47 11.56 8.93 -39.26
N PRO A 48 11.66 10.28 -39.19
CA PRO A 48 11.14 11.08 -38.10
C PRO A 48 9.61 11.24 -38.14
N ASN A 49 9.02 11.55 -36.99
CA ASN A 49 7.62 11.99 -36.91
C ASN A 49 7.46 13.42 -37.44
N PRO A 50 6.26 13.80 -37.92
CA PRO A 50 5.98 15.20 -38.22
C PRO A 50 6.17 16.07 -36.96
N GLY A 51 6.90 17.18 -37.08
CA GLY A 51 7.22 18.07 -35.96
C GLY A 51 8.57 17.82 -35.28
N ASP A 52 9.19 16.65 -35.50
CA ASP A 52 10.51 16.29 -34.94
C ASP A 52 11.63 17.18 -35.48
N TYR A 53 12.72 17.27 -34.71
CA TYR A 53 13.97 17.86 -35.18
C TYR A 53 14.93 16.78 -35.66
N VAL A 54 15.43 16.95 -36.89
CA VAL A 54 16.49 16.12 -37.46
C VAL A 54 17.79 16.91 -37.61
N VAL A 55 18.92 16.21 -37.56
CA VAL A 55 20.25 16.79 -37.74
C VAL A 55 20.93 16.22 -38.98
N PHE A 56 21.03 17.06 -40.01
CA PHE A 56 21.85 16.76 -41.19
C PHE A 56 23.31 17.07 -40.93
N THR A 57 24.20 16.17 -41.36
CA THR A 57 25.65 16.42 -41.34
C THR A 57 26.18 16.43 -42.77
N ILE A 58 26.76 17.56 -43.18
CA ILE A 58 27.49 17.70 -44.44
C ILE A 58 28.98 17.58 -44.14
N GLY A 59 29.67 16.63 -44.79
CA GLY A 59 31.11 16.45 -44.70
C GLY A 59 31.82 16.77 -46.02
N PHE A 60 33.02 17.37 -45.96
CA PHE A 60 33.83 17.73 -47.15
C PHE A 60 35.05 16.82 -47.40
N GLY A 61 35.11 15.66 -46.74
CA GLY A 61 36.22 14.69 -46.87
C GLY A 61 37.59 15.26 -46.50
N VAL A 62 38.68 14.63 -46.96
CA VAL A 62 40.09 15.06 -46.71
C VAL A 62 40.54 16.15 -47.72
N THR A 63 39.62 17.01 -48.15
CA THR A 63 39.89 18.06 -49.15
C THR A 63 40.77 19.15 -48.54
N ARG A 64 41.88 19.53 -49.20
CA ARG A 64 42.77 20.62 -48.73
C ARG A 64 42.01 21.95 -48.74
N ASN A 65 42.18 22.78 -47.70
CA ASN A 65 41.50 24.08 -47.56
C ASN A 65 41.68 25.01 -48.77
N THR A 66 42.82 24.93 -49.48
CA THR A 66 43.09 25.71 -50.69
C THR A 66 42.22 25.32 -51.89
N THR A 67 41.60 24.14 -51.89
CA THR A 67 40.74 23.67 -52.98
C THR A 67 39.32 24.20 -52.81
N LEU A 68 38.87 24.41 -51.56
CA LEU A 68 37.55 24.93 -51.20
C LEU A 68 37.47 26.48 -51.18
N SER A 69 38.58 27.19 -51.41
CA SER A 69 38.57 28.66 -51.55
C SER A 69 37.70 29.08 -52.73
N GLU A 70 36.82 30.06 -52.50
CA GLU A 70 35.82 30.55 -53.48
C GLU A 70 34.73 29.52 -53.87
N ALA A 71 34.69 28.35 -53.23
CA ALA A 71 33.58 27.40 -53.42
C ALA A 71 32.31 27.88 -52.70
N THR A 72 31.17 27.72 -53.35
CA THR A 72 29.84 28.04 -52.82
C THR A 72 29.10 26.77 -52.49
N LEU A 73 28.67 26.63 -51.22
CA LEU A 73 27.76 25.57 -50.79
C LEU A 73 26.31 26.06 -50.86
N VAL A 74 25.47 25.25 -51.49
CA VAL A 74 24.03 25.42 -51.58
C VAL A 74 23.38 24.22 -50.90
N ASP A 75 22.49 24.43 -49.94
CA ASP A 75 21.75 23.34 -49.30
C ASP A 75 20.25 23.63 -49.29
N VAL A 76 19.46 22.74 -49.91
CA VAL A 76 18.05 22.99 -50.23
C VAL A 76 17.15 22.58 -49.07
N MET A 77 16.94 23.48 -48.12
CA MET A 77 16.17 23.19 -46.89
C MET A 77 14.67 23.54 -46.95
N SER A 78 14.05 23.72 -48.13
CA SER A 78 12.71 24.40 -48.29
C SER A 78 11.58 23.61 -47.71
N SER A 79 11.82 22.32 -47.55
CA SER A 79 10.89 21.36 -47.03
C SER A 79 11.03 21.20 -45.51
N PHE A 80 11.79 22.06 -44.83
CA PHE A 80 12.02 22.03 -43.38
C PHE A 80 11.83 23.41 -42.73
N GLU A 81 11.46 23.41 -41.45
CA GLU A 81 11.24 24.58 -40.60
C GLU A 81 12.38 24.75 -39.57
N ASP A 82 12.45 25.90 -38.88
CA ASP A 82 13.40 26.18 -37.78
C ASP A 82 14.87 25.79 -38.02
N VAL A 83 15.33 25.98 -39.25
CA VAL A 83 16.65 25.53 -39.71
C VAL A 83 17.77 26.33 -39.06
N THR A 84 18.70 25.62 -38.43
CA THR A 84 19.87 26.17 -37.73
C THR A 84 21.16 25.47 -38.15
N TYR A 85 22.17 26.23 -38.58
CA TYR A 85 23.47 25.73 -38.99
C TYR A 85 24.49 25.89 -37.86
N THR A 86 25.27 24.85 -37.56
CA THR A 86 26.35 24.87 -36.57
C THR A 86 27.64 24.32 -37.15
N TYR A 87 28.74 25.07 -37.02
CA TYR A 87 30.07 24.66 -37.47
C TYR A 87 31.18 25.44 -36.75
N ASP A 88 32.40 24.89 -36.75
CA ASP A 88 33.55 25.50 -36.08
C ASP A 88 34.43 26.27 -37.06
N ARG A 89 34.88 27.49 -36.70
CA ARG A 89 35.83 28.28 -37.50
C ARG A 89 37.25 28.19 -36.95
N VAL A 90 38.24 28.01 -37.82
CA VAL A 90 39.68 28.06 -37.51
C VAL A 90 40.34 29.21 -38.28
N GLY A 91 40.75 30.26 -37.57
CA GLY A 91 41.49 31.39 -38.13
C GLY A 91 41.12 32.73 -37.47
N GLY A 92 42.13 33.43 -36.92
CA GLY A 92 41.96 34.55 -35.99
C GLY A 92 41.66 34.06 -34.56
N THR A 93 42.50 34.39 -33.59
CA THR A 93 42.38 33.93 -32.20
C THR A 93 41.23 34.66 -31.47
N PRO A 94 40.35 33.98 -30.71
CA PRO A 94 40.24 32.54 -30.47
C PRO A 94 39.23 31.80 -31.38
N GLN A 95 39.32 30.46 -31.42
CA GLN A 95 38.36 29.56 -32.10
C GLN A 95 36.93 29.81 -31.59
N ARG A 96 35.96 29.85 -32.50
CA ARG A 96 34.54 30.02 -32.16
C ARG A 96 33.69 29.01 -32.92
N THR A 97 32.84 28.28 -32.19
CA THR A 97 31.67 27.60 -32.75
C THR A 97 30.68 28.67 -33.17
N VAL A 98 30.21 28.59 -34.41
CA VAL A 98 29.27 29.56 -34.98
C VAL A 98 27.95 28.85 -35.22
N THR A 99 26.90 29.42 -34.62
CA THR A 99 25.51 29.00 -34.81
C THR A 99 24.77 30.08 -35.58
N VAL A 100 24.10 29.72 -36.68
CA VAL A 100 23.32 30.64 -37.52
C VAL A 100 21.90 30.09 -37.66
N GLY A 101 20.93 30.74 -37.04
CA GLY A 101 19.50 30.36 -37.02
C GLY A 101 18.81 30.75 -35.70
N PRO A 102 17.50 30.52 -35.54
CA PRO A 102 16.56 30.00 -36.53
C PRO A 102 16.13 31.10 -37.52
N LYS A 103 16.13 30.80 -38.82
CA LYS A 103 15.61 31.72 -39.85
C LYS A 103 14.50 31.02 -40.62
N SER A 104 13.42 31.73 -40.93
CA SER A 104 12.45 31.34 -41.96
C SER A 104 13.10 31.46 -43.34
N TRP A 105 13.96 30.50 -43.62
CA TRP A 105 14.61 30.25 -44.91
C TRP A 105 15.52 31.36 -45.49
N PRO A 106 16.84 31.14 -45.66
CA PRO A 106 17.70 32.14 -46.31
C PRO A 106 17.28 32.32 -47.78
N ARG A 107 17.11 33.58 -48.22
CA ARG A 107 16.49 33.97 -49.52
C ARG A 107 17.03 33.32 -50.80
N ASN A 108 18.09 32.50 -50.77
CA ASN A 108 18.74 31.94 -51.98
C ASN A 108 19.35 30.53 -51.81
N ASN A 109 18.88 29.66 -50.88
CA ASN A 109 19.41 28.29 -50.70
C ASN A 109 20.92 28.18 -50.41
N THR A 110 21.57 29.28 -50.12
CA THR A 110 23.02 29.37 -50.00
C THR A 110 23.42 29.24 -48.54
N PHE A 111 24.45 28.45 -48.28
CA PHE A 111 25.07 28.40 -46.96
C PHE A 111 25.47 29.84 -46.57
N PRO A 112 25.13 30.31 -45.35
CA PRO A 112 25.16 31.73 -45.02
C PRO A 112 26.56 32.35 -44.92
N ASP A 113 27.63 31.56 -45.04
CA ASP A 113 29.03 31.99 -45.02
C ASP A 113 29.84 31.34 -46.15
N LYS A 114 31.05 31.85 -46.43
CA LYS A 114 31.97 31.18 -47.36
C LYS A 114 32.63 29.97 -46.66
N LEU A 115 32.85 28.87 -47.39
CA LEU A 115 33.52 27.68 -46.85
C LEU A 115 34.98 27.96 -46.42
N VAL A 116 35.66 28.84 -47.16
CA VAL A 116 37.02 29.33 -46.90
C VAL A 116 37.11 30.81 -47.32
N GLY A 117 37.78 31.63 -46.50
CA GLY A 117 38.00 33.06 -46.75
C GLY A 117 38.74 33.38 -48.06
N ASP A 118 38.50 34.57 -48.61
CA ASP A 118 39.02 35.03 -49.90
C ASP A 118 40.18 36.02 -49.69
N ASN A 119 41.41 35.51 -49.85
CA ASN A 119 42.66 36.23 -50.05
C ASN A 119 43.19 37.23 -48.97
N ARG A 120 44.52 37.43 -48.98
CA ARG A 120 45.41 37.84 -47.86
C ARG A 120 45.23 39.23 -47.21
N THR A 121 44.19 40.00 -47.52
CA THR A 121 44.01 41.36 -46.98
C THR A 121 42.75 41.56 -46.12
N ASP A 122 41.90 40.53 -45.99
CA ASP A 122 40.78 40.53 -45.03
C ASP A 122 41.22 39.84 -43.71
N PRO A 123 41.08 40.47 -42.53
CA PRO A 123 41.45 39.88 -41.25
C PRO A 123 40.64 38.64 -40.82
N LYS A 124 39.68 38.14 -41.63
CA LYS A 124 38.89 36.94 -41.36
C LYS A 124 39.21 35.77 -42.29
N ASN A 125 40.48 35.37 -42.40
CA ASN A 125 40.85 34.08 -43.00
C ASN A 125 40.48 32.93 -42.05
N TYR A 126 39.24 32.43 -42.15
CA TYR A 126 38.80 31.24 -41.42
C TYR A 126 38.57 30.04 -42.35
N THR A 127 38.75 28.84 -41.82
CA THR A 127 38.40 27.56 -42.44
C THR A 127 37.49 26.77 -41.50
N ILE A 128 36.53 26.01 -42.03
CA ILE A 128 35.67 25.17 -41.19
C ILE A 128 36.49 24.02 -40.58
N LYS A 129 36.56 23.90 -39.25
CA LYS A 129 37.27 22.82 -38.55
C LYS A 129 36.57 21.48 -38.83
N ASN A 130 37.35 20.40 -38.93
CA ASN A 130 36.87 19.04 -39.18
C ASN A 130 36.11 18.82 -40.49
N ASN A 131 36.07 19.81 -41.41
CA ASN A 131 35.39 19.71 -42.69
C ASN A 131 33.92 19.26 -42.57
N MET A 132 33.21 19.69 -41.52
CA MET A 132 31.81 19.32 -41.28
C MET A 132 30.91 20.51 -40.94
N ILE A 133 29.66 20.45 -41.38
CA ILE A 133 28.58 21.37 -41.02
C ILE A 133 27.41 20.53 -40.50
N LYS A 134 26.89 20.88 -39.33
CA LYS A 134 25.65 20.30 -38.79
C LYS A 134 24.49 21.24 -39.02
N ILE A 135 23.34 20.69 -39.41
CA ILE A 135 22.14 21.46 -39.71
C ILE A 135 20.98 20.82 -38.97
N ARG A 136 20.51 21.48 -37.92
CA ARG A 136 19.30 21.08 -37.19
C ARG A 136 18.09 21.71 -37.87
N ALA A 137 17.09 20.92 -38.20
CA ALA A 137 15.90 21.38 -38.90
C ALA A 137 14.66 20.65 -38.38
N ARG A 138 13.53 21.35 -38.28
CA ARG A 138 12.24 20.78 -37.88
C ARG A 138 11.50 20.23 -39.10
N VAL A 139 10.95 19.02 -38.99
CA VAL A 139 10.12 18.41 -40.03
C VAL A 139 8.72 19.05 -39.98
N PRO A 140 8.22 19.64 -41.07
CA PRO A 140 6.91 20.28 -41.07
C PRO A 140 5.79 19.26 -40.85
N GLU A 141 4.78 19.62 -40.06
CA GLU A 141 3.62 18.76 -39.81
C GLU A 141 2.91 18.33 -41.09
N GLY A 142 2.80 19.23 -42.09
CA GLY A 142 2.18 18.97 -43.39
C GLY A 142 2.94 18.02 -44.32
N LYS A 143 4.07 17.45 -43.88
CA LYS A 143 4.87 16.47 -44.63
C LYS A 143 4.70 15.02 -44.18
N ALA A 144 3.76 14.76 -43.27
CA ALA A 144 3.28 13.43 -42.92
C ALA A 144 3.17 12.48 -44.13
N GLY A 145 3.84 11.31 -44.03
CA GLY A 145 3.79 10.23 -45.03
C GLY A 145 4.48 10.54 -46.36
N GLN A 146 5.29 11.60 -46.41
CA GLN A 146 6.02 12.02 -47.61
C GLN A 146 7.53 11.90 -47.43
N ASP A 147 8.20 11.54 -48.52
CA ASP A 147 9.66 11.57 -48.58
C ASP A 147 10.16 12.99 -48.80
N ILE A 148 11.05 13.45 -47.91
CA ILE A 148 11.76 14.71 -48.08
C ILE A 148 13.22 14.40 -48.45
N THR A 149 13.57 14.66 -49.70
CA THR A 149 14.98 14.57 -50.15
C THR A 149 15.66 15.92 -49.99
N ASN A 150 16.74 15.96 -49.20
CA ASN A 150 17.55 17.13 -48.97
C ASN A 150 18.90 16.99 -49.69
N VAL A 151 19.23 17.99 -50.51
CA VAL A 151 20.40 17.95 -51.40
C VAL A 151 21.34 19.11 -51.08
N ALA A 152 22.57 18.77 -50.72
CA ALA A 152 23.68 19.71 -50.61
C ALA A 152 24.51 19.68 -51.89
N THR A 153 24.83 20.85 -52.44
CA THR A 153 25.61 21.01 -53.66
C THR A 153 26.73 22.01 -53.44
N ILE A 154 27.95 21.63 -53.79
CA ILE A 154 29.13 22.48 -53.76
C ILE A 154 29.59 22.77 -55.18
N SER A 155 29.82 24.04 -55.49
CA SER A 155 30.25 24.50 -56.81
C SER A 155 31.38 25.54 -56.70
N LYS A 156 32.30 25.52 -57.66
CA LYS A 156 33.39 26.49 -57.78
C LYS A 156 33.62 26.80 -59.25
N ARG A 157 33.89 28.07 -59.56
CA ARG A 157 34.02 28.54 -60.94
C ARG A 157 35.18 27.82 -61.64
N GLY A 158 34.88 27.07 -62.70
CA GLY A 158 35.87 26.31 -63.49
C GLY A 158 36.12 24.86 -63.01
N GLU A 159 35.44 24.40 -61.95
CA GLU A 159 35.48 23.01 -61.46
C GLU A 159 34.09 22.35 -61.57
N THR A 160 34.05 21.01 -61.61
CA THR A 160 32.80 20.25 -61.70
C THR A 160 32.02 20.32 -60.39
N THR A 161 30.76 20.76 -60.44
CA THR A 161 29.82 20.75 -59.31
C THR A 161 29.62 19.35 -58.74
N GLN A 162 29.58 19.23 -57.41
CA GLN A 162 29.35 17.95 -56.70
C GLN A 162 28.14 18.09 -55.79
N SER A 163 27.35 17.03 -55.67
CA SER A 163 26.14 17.01 -54.83
C SER A 163 26.07 15.73 -53.99
N ALA A 164 25.52 15.85 -52.79
CA ALA A 164 25.16 14.73 -51.93
C ALA A 164 23.72 14.93 -51.43
N SER A 165 22.94 13.85 -51.45
CA SER A 165 21.55 13.85 -51.03
C SER A 165 21.30 12.82 -49.94
N VAL A 166 20.37 13.12 -49.06
CA VAL A 166 19.79 12.16 -48.13
C VAL A 166 18.27 12.32 -48.15
N THR A 167 17.56 11.20 -48.11
CA THR A 167 16.11 11.17 -48.09
C THR A 167 15.66 10.82 -46.68
N VAL A 168 14.69 11.60 -46.19
CA VAL A 168 14.03 11.40 -44.91
C VAL A 168 12.60 10.96 -45.19
N HIS A 169 12.22 9.79 -44.69
CA HIS A 169 10.88 9.22 -44.83
C HIS A 169 10.01 9.72 -43.68
N VAL A 170 9.25 10.80 -43.86
CA VAL A 170 8.43 11.33 -42.77
C VAL A 170 7.30 10.36 -42.50
N GLN A 171 7.19 9.89 -41.27
CA GLN A 171 6.12 8.95 -40.90
C GLN A 171 4.76 9.57 -41.24
N SER A 172 3.82 8.74 -41.71
CA SER A 172 2.43 9.17 -41.87
C SER A 172 1.96 9.67 -40.52
N GLY A 173 1.73 10.98 -40.41
CA GLY A 173 1.20 11.61 -39.22
C GLY A 173 -0.01 10.81 -38.78
N THR A 174 0.09 10.26 -37.57
CA THR A 174 -1.02 9.58 -36.94
C THR A 174 -2.18 10.58 -37.00
N PRO A 175 -3.33 10.25 -37.63
CA PRO A 175 -4.48 11.16 -37.61
C PRO A 175 -4.68 11.54 -36.15
N ALA A 176 -4.71 12.85 -35.84
CA ALA A 176 -4.73 13.37 -34.48
C ALA A 176 -5.63 12.48 -33.63
N VAL A 177 -5.00 11.58 -32.90
CA VAL A 177 -5.69 10.53 -32.19
C VAL A 177 -6.26 11.26 -31.01
N SER A 178 -7.59 11.39 -30.92
CA SER A 178 -8.22 11.97 -29.73
C SER A 178 -7.56 11.32 -28.51
N PRO A 179 -6.97 12.12 -27.60
CA PRO A 179 -6.50 11.63 -26.32
C PRO A 179 -7.65 10.86 -25.65
N GLN A 180 -7.35 9.93 -24.74
CA GLN A 180 -8.40 9.14 -24.10
C GLN A 180 -8.12 9.03 -22.63
N ILE A 181 -9.11 9.40 -21.82
CA ILE A 181 -9.03 9.24 -20.37
C ILE A 181 -8.97 7.77 -19.99
N PHE A 182 -8.03 7.45 -19.11
CA PHE A 182 -7.94 6.15 -18.48
C PHE A 182 -8.94 6.05 -17.32
N THR A 183 -9.68 4.95 -17.28
CA THR A 183 -10.67 4.72 -16.22
C THR A 183 -10.02 4.74 -14.84
N SER A 184 -10.63 5.48 -13.93
CA SER A 184 -10.33 5.43 -12.49
C SER A 184 -11.35 4.51 -11.81
N TYR A 185 -11.02 3.23 -11.66
CA TYR A 185 -11.97 2.25 -11.18
C TYR A 185 -12.42 2.54 -9.75
N ALA A 186 -13.74 2.51 -9.54
CA ALA A 186 -14.33 2.65 -8.23
C ALA A 186 -13.88 1.52 -7.31
N LYS A 187 -13.59 1.88 -6.06
CA LYS A 187 -13.18 0.96 -5.01
C LYS A 187 -14.28 0.87 -3.94
N PRO A 188 -15.20 -0.10 -4.02
CA PRO A 188 -16.23 -0.28 -3.00
C PRO A 188 -15.61 -0.74 -1.69
N ALA A 189 -16.22 -0.38 -0.55
CA ALA A 189 -15.91 -1.01 0.73
C ALA A 189 -16.21 -2.52 0.63
N PRO A 190 -15.33 -3.44 1.05
CA PRO A 190 -15.60 -4.86 0.93
C PRO A 190 -16.72 -5.29 1.89
N ALA A 191 -17.40 -6.41 1.59
CA ALA A 191 -18.69 -6.78 2.20
C ALA A 191 -18.69 -6.98 3.73
N LEU A 192 -17.52 -7.14 4.36
CA LEU A 192 -17.36 -7.24 5.83
C LEU A 192 -16.94 -5.91 6.48
N TYR A 193 -16.77 -4.85 5.68
CA TYR A 193 -16.33 -3.53 6.10
C TYR A 193 -17.32 -2.44 5.69
N GLU A 194 -18.58 -2.81 5.44
CA GLU A 194 -19.67 -1.85 5.29
C GLU A 194 -19.99 -1.14 6.62
N ASN A 195 -19.01 -0.96 7.51
CA ASN A 195 -19.16 -0.09 8.64
C ASN A 195 -18.94 1.34 8.19
N ARG A 196 -20.03 1.97 7.77
CA ARG A 196 -19.99 3.23 7.04
C ARG A 196 -19.60 4.44 7.88
N VAL A 197 -19.49 4.25 9.19
CA VAL A 197 -19.34 5.27 10.22
C VAL A 197 -18.35 4.79 11.29
N GLU A 198 -17.69 5.74 11.93
CA GLU A 198 -16.75 5.52 13.04
C GLU A 198 -17.45 4.82 14.22
N PRO A 199 -16.82 3.84 14.91
CA PRO A 199 -17.38 3.24 16.11
C PRO A 199 -17.65 4.26 17.21
N ASN A 200 -18.74 4.08 17.95
CA ASN A 200 -19.04 4.88 19.13
C ASN A 200 -18.36 4.28 20.36
N VAL A 201 -17.65 5.10 21.13
CA VAL A 201 -17.04 4.73 22.41
C VAL A 201 -17.52 5.70 23.48
N LEU A 202 -18.27 5.21 24.46
CA LEU A 202 -18.66 5.97 25.64
C LEU A 202 -17.77 5.59 26.82
N LEU A 203 -16.95 6.53 27.28
CA LEU A 203 -16.23 6.41 28.55
C LEU A 203 -17.19 6.78 29.69
N LEU A 204 -17.58 5.81 30.51
CA LEU A 204 -18.32 6.03 31.75
C LEU A 204 -17.37 5.92 32.94
N LEU A 205 -16.98 7.06 33.48
CA LEU A 205 -16.01 7.15 34.57
C LEU A 205 -16.70 7.17 35.93
N ASP A 206 -16.32 6.21 36.76
CA ASP A 206 -16.54 6.28 38.19
C ASP A 206 -15.66 7.39 38.77
N THR A 207 -16.32 8.29 39.49
CA THR A 207 -15.66 9.39 40.20
C THR A 207 -15.88 9.25 41.69
N SER A 208 -16.33 8.09 42.17
CA SER A 208 -16.58 7.86 43.58
C SER A 208 -15.30 7.82 44.40
N GLY A 209 -15.44 8.08 45.69
CA GLY A 209 -14.35 8.01 46.66
C GLY A 209 -14.11 6.60 47.20
N SER A 210 -14.84 5.58 46.71
CA SER A 210 -14.68 4.18 47.10
C SER A 210 -13.64 3.42 46.28
N MET A 211 -13.11 4.02 45.21
CA MET A 211 -12.05 3.42 44.41
C MET A 211 -10.82 3.15 45.28
N THR A 212 -10.57 1.86 45.56
CA THR A 212 -9.41 1.31 46.28
C THR A 212 -8.20 1.20 45.37
N TYR A 213 -7.95 2.27 44.63
CA TYR A 213 -6.75 2.43 43.85
C TYR A 213 -5.60 2.85 44.80
N GLU A 214 -5.35 1.99 45.79
CA GLU A 214 -4.42 2.22 46.90
C GLU A 214 -3.00 2.28 46.32
N SER A 215 -2.31 3.40 46.55
CA SER A 215 -0.85 3.39 46.52
C SER A 215 -0.41 2.78 47.83
N ASP A 216 0.12 1.56 47.77
CA ASP A 216 0.56 0.74 48.87
C ASP A 216 1.18 1.57 50.01
N SER A 217 0.52 1.55 51.17
CA SER A 217 0.99 2.07 52.46
C SER A 217 1.53 3.51 52.47
N GLU A 218 0.72 4.52 52.79
CA GLU A 218 1.23 5.67 53.56
C GLU A 218 0.15 6.60 54.13
N ASP A 219 0.41 7.08 55.34
CA ASP A 219 -0.39 8.07 56.04
C ASP A 219 -0.47 9.40 55.26
N THR A 220 -1.68 9.71 54.80
CA THR A 220 -2.18 11.02 54.33
C THR A 220 -1.75 11.56 52.96
N THR A 221 -2.75 11.83 52.11
CA THR A 221 -2.62 12.82 51.03
C THR A 221 -3.93 13.57 50.90
N TRP A 222 -3.88 14.89 50.97
CA TRP A 222 -5.04 15.73 50.79
C TRP A 222 -4.70 16.70 49.64
N GLY A 223 -5.52 16.85 48.62
CA GLY A 223 -5.32 17.81 47.52
C GLY A 223 -6.24 17.44 46.38
N ASP A 224 -6.60 18.33 45.45
CA ASP A 224 -7.35 17.94 44.24
C ASP A 224 -6.80 18.48 42.89
N GLY A 225 -5.69 19.20 42.96
CA GLY A 225 -4.94 19.87 41.90
C GLY A 225 -5.76 20.95 41.21
N SER A 226 -6.94 21.23 41.72
CA SER A 226 -7.92 22.10 41.12
C SER A 226 -7.77 23.49 41.74
N LYS A 227 -8.20 24.53 41.03
CA LYS A 227 -8.31 25.85 41.66
C LYS A 227 -9.27 25.73 42.85
N PRO A 228 -9.00 26.48 43.92
CA PRO A 228 -9.89 26.53 45.06
C PRO A 228 -11.28 26.98 44.63
N VAL A 229 -12.29 26.19 44.95
CA VAL A 229 -13.68 26.57 44.71
C VAL A 229 -14.06 27.71 45.66
N SER A 230 -14.58 28.83 45.16
CA SER A 230 -15.15 29.86 46.03
C SER A 230 -16.62 29.56 46.31
N PHE A 231 -16.96 29.14 47.54
CA PHE A 231 -18.35 28.86 47.93
C PHE A 231 -19.06 30.10 48.48
N GLY A 232 -20.37 30.19 48.26
CA GLY A 232 -21.27 31.28 48.67
C GLY A 232 -21.50 31.46 50.18
N PHE A 233 -20.48 31.20 51.01
CA PHE A 233 -20.45 31.62 52.40
C PHE A 233 -20.36 33.15 52.50
N SER A 234 -20.65 33.72 53.68
CA SER A 234 -20.55 35.18 53.90
C SER A 234 -19.11 35.74 53.74
N SER A 235 -18.11 34.87 53.63
CA SER A 235 -16.71 35.15 53.28
C SER A 235 -16.23 34.15 52.21
N ARG A 236 -15.38 34.58 51.28
CA ARG A 236 -14.80 33.69 50.24
C ARG A 236 -13.92 32.66 50.94
N GLN A 237 -14.21 31.38 50.77
CA GLN A 237 -13.39 30.29 51.30
C GLN A 237 -12.71 29.60 50.13
N PHE A 238 -11.42 29.33 50.28
CA PHE A 238 -10.61 28.60 49.32
C PHE A 238 -10.38 27.18 49.85
N TYR A 239 -10.61 26.16 49.04
CA TYR A 239 -10.43 24.76 49.43
C TYR A 239 -9.18 24.20 48.78
N TYR A 240 -8.33 23.63 49.61
CA TYR A 240 -7.16 22.87 49.19
C TYR A 240 -7.12 21.66 50.09
N GLY A 241 -6.89 20.49 49.54
CA GLY A 241 -6.36 19.43 50.39
C GLY A 241 -4.87 19.69 50.63
N LYS A 242 -4.41 19.36 51.84
CA LYS A 242 -3.01 19.27 52.30
C LYS A 242 -2.20 18.08 51.75
N ASP A 243 -1.35 18.31 50.76
CA ASP A 243 -0.50 17.23 50.24
C ASP A 243 0.61 16.92 51.26
N THR A 244 0.83 15.63 51.56
CA THR A 244 1.95 15.20 52.41
C THR A 244 2.98 14.35 51.68
N ASP A 245 2.72 14.00 50.41
CA ASP A 245 3.64 13.32 49.51
C ASP A 245 4.17 14.30 48.43
N SER A 246 5.30 14.92 48.75
CA SER A 246 5.95 15.90 47.87
C SER A 246 6.48 15.34 46.53
N SER A 247 6.44 14.02 46.29
CA SER A 247 7.06 13.37 45.13
C SER A 247 6.17 13.36 43.87
N ASN A 248 4.86 13.47 44.03
CA ASN A 248 3.88 13.41 42.94
C ASN A 248 3.53 14.78 42.32
N ASN A 249 3.97 15.88 42.93
CA ASN A 249 3.81 17.27 42.46
C ASN A 249 5.11 17.87 41.88
N ASP A 250 6.07 17.02 41.50
CA ASP A 250 7.36 17.42 40.90
C ASP A 250 7.24 17.60 39.37
N PRO A 251 7.43 18.81 38.81
CA PRO A 251 7.46 19.08 37.37
C PRO A 251 8.54 18.34 36.59
N GLY A 252 9.57 17.82 37.26
CA GLY A 252 10.62 16.99 36.68
C GLY A 252 10.29 15.50 36.65
N ASN A 253 9.20 15.08 37.31
CA ASN A 253 8.76 13.69 37.34
C ASN A 253 7.87 13.37 36.12
N PRO A 254 8.19 12.34 35.31
CA PRO A 254 7.35 11.91 34.18
C PRO A 254 5.91 11.53 34.56
N SER A 255 5.65 11.21 35.83
CA SER A 255 4.32 10.87 36.36
C SER A 255 3.53 12.08 36.89
N ASN A 256 4.03 13.30 36.67
CA ASN A 256 3.29 14.52 36.99
C ASN A 256 2.20 14.77 35.94
N TYR A 257 0.94 14.70 36.37
CA TYR A 257 -0.22 14.90 35.51
C TYR A 257 -0.58 16.38 35.26
N HIS A 258 0.14 17.34 35.87
CA HIS A 258 -0.07 18.79 35.78
C HIS A 258 1.00 19.47 34.89
N PRO A 259 1.07 19.19 33.58
CA PRO A 259 2.08 19.78 32.70
C PRO A 259 1.93 21.30 32.59
N ASN A 260 0.70 21.81 32.75
CA ASN A 260 0.33 23.21 32.53
C ASN A 260 0.23 24.06 33.81
N LEU A 261 -0.20 23.52 34.96
CA LEU A 261 -0.23 24.26 36.23
C LEU A 261 0.88 23.80 37.18
N LYS A 262 1.92 24.63 37.31
CA LYS A 262 3.07 24.34 38.17
C LYS A 262 3.14 25.20 39.43
N TYR A 263 2.53 26.40 39.45
CA TYR A 263 2.61 27.34 40.57
C TYR A 263 1.28 28.06 40.80
N VAL A 264 0.98 28.35 42.07
CA VAL A 264 -0.18 29.17 42.47
C VAL A 264 0.15 30.65 42.27
N PRO A 265 -0.71 31.46 41.60
CA PRO A 265 -0.51 32.90 41.48
C PRO A 265 -0.29 33.58 42.83
N GLN A 266 0.66 34.52 42.92
CA GLN A 266 0.96 35.17 44.20
C GLN A 266 -0.26 35.91 44.78
N ALA A 267 -1.07 36.53 43.91
CA ALA A 267 -2.30 37.20 44.30
C ALA A 267 -3.33 36.26 44.95
N GLU A 268 -3.35 34.98 44.57
CA GLU A 268 -4.23 33.97 45.15
C GLU A 268 -3.72 33.53 46.52
N VAL A 269 -2.40 33.35 46.68
CA VAL A 269 -1.77 33.12 47.98
C VAL A 269 -2.03 34.26 48.95
N ASP A 270 -1.93 35.51 48.48
CA ASP A 270 -2.22 36.70 49.27
C ASP A 270 -3.70 36.74 49.70
N LEU A 271 -4.62 36.35 48.81
CA LEU A 271 -6.05 36.24 49.12
C LEU A 271 -6.34 35.16 50.17
N ILE A 272 -5.76 33.96 50.04
CA ILE A 272 -5.87 32.87 51.02
C ILE A 272 -5.39 33.34 52.40
N ASP A 273 -4.24 34.00 52.45
CA ASP A 273 -3.66 34.52 53.69
C ASP A 273 -4.59 35.56 54.33
N SER A 274 -5.21 36.42 53.52
CA SER A 274 -6.12 37.47 53.99
C SER A 274 -7.48 36.95 54.47
N ASP A 275 -8.06 35.96 53.80
CA ASP A 275 -9.42 35.47 54.04
C ASP A 275 -9.47 34.28 55.03
N GLN A 276 -8.40 33.46 55.10
CA GLN A 276 -8.34 32.24 55.92
C GLN A 276 -7.16 32.20 56.91
N GLY A 277 -6.25 33.18 56.84
CA GLY A 277 -5.10 33.31 57.72
C GLY A 277 -3.89 32.47 57.30
N SER A 278 -2.71 32.84 57.81
CA SER A 278 -1.43 32.30 57.32
C SER A 278 -1.21 30.80 57.50
N GLN A 279 -1.98 30.14 58.38
CA GLN A 279 -1.96 28.68 58.53
C GLN A 279 -2.54 27.96 57.32
N ALA A 280 -3.45 28.60 56.57
CA ALA A 280 -4.05 28.01 55.37
C ALA A 280 -3.01 27.75 54.25
N LYS A 281 -1.90 28.47 54.23
CA LYS A 281 -0.77 28.25 53.30
C LYS A 281 -0.10 26.88 53.49
N THR A 282 -0.24 26.24 54.65
CA THR A 282 0.28 24.88 54.90
C THR A 282 -0.48 23.80 54.13
N TRP A 283 -1.63 24.13 53.54
CA TRP A 283 -2.42 23.21 52.72
C TRP A 283 -1.98 23.19 51.25
N LEU A 284 -1.07 24.08 50.81
CA LEU A 284 -0.52 24.11 49.45
C LEU A 284 0.73 23.21 49.27
N GLY A 285 0.92 22.19 50.12
CA GLY A 285 2.06 21.25 50.04
C GLY A 285 3.44 21.79 50.47
N GLY A 286 3.55 23.06 50.85
CA GLY A 286 4.81 23.70 51.27
C GLY A 286 5.53 24.47 50.15
N GLU A 287 6.56 25.24 50.51
CA GLU A 287 7.40 25.93 49.52
C GLU A 287 8.39 24.95 48.90
N HIS A 288 8.35 24.76 47.58
CA HIS A 288 9.35 23.91 46.89
C HIS A 288 10.70 24.65 46.80
N PRO A 289 11.79 24.11 47.38
CA PRO A 289 13.05 24.84 47.53
C PRO A 289 13.93 24.89 46.26
N ASN A 290 13.64 24.09 45.23
CA ASN A 290 14.60 23.81 44.15
C ASN A 290 14.27 24.43 42.77
N ASP A 291 13.11 25.06 42.59
CA ASP A 291 12.72 25.71 41.32
C ASP A 291 12.29 27.17 41.56
N ASP A 292 12.67 28.09 40.66
CA ASP A 292 12.22 29.49 40.70
C ASP A 292 10.89 29.65 39.92
N PRO A 293 9.84 30.22 40.53
CA PRO A 293 8.54 30.40 39.86
C PRO A 293 8.59 31.50 38.79
N PRO A 294 7.74 31.43 37.75
CA PRO A 294 7.58 32.53 36.79
C PRO A 294 7.16 33.84 37.47
N PRO A 295 7.47 35.01 36.88
CA PRO A 295 7.05 36.31 37.43
C PRO A 295 5.52 36.36 37.65
N GLY A 296 5.11 36.71 38.87
CA GLY A 296 3.69 36.80 39.27
C GLY A 296 3.14 35.55 40.01
N TYR A 297 3.94 34.50 40.13
CA TYR A 297 3.58 33.26 40.81
C TYR A 297 4.36 33.08 42.12
N SER A 298 3.75 32.36 43.07
CA SER A 298 4.34 32.02 44.36
C SER A 298 5.20 30.77 44.27
N ARG A 299 5.93 30.43 45.35
CA ARG A 299 6.67 29.15 45.48
C ARG A 299 5.79 27.96 45.87
N TYR A 300 4.47 28.16 45.99
CA TYR A 300 3.51 27.11 46.27
C TYR A 300 2.98 26.51 44.97
N LYS A 301 2.68 25.19 44.97
CA LYS A 301 2.11 24.46 43.84
C LYS A 301 0.68 24.01 44.19
N TYR A 302 -0.17 23.78 43.17
CA TYR A 302 -1.51 23.22 43.42
C TYR A 302 -1.38 21.74 43.83
N PRO A 303 -1.99 21.30 44.95
CA PRO A 303 -1.82 19.93 45.47
C PRO A 303 -2.78 18.94 44.79
N ASN A 304 -2.33 17.85 44.17
CA ASN A 304 -3.10 16.84 43.37
C ASN A 304 -4.24 16.03 44.07
N ASP A 305 -5.31 15.63 43.35
CA ASP A 305 -6.30 14.59 43.75
C ASP A 305 -5.69 13.20 43.59
N SER A 306 -5.06 12.71 44.65
CA SER A 306 -4.38 11.40 44.63
C SER A 306 -5.27 10.23 44.21
N ARG A 307 -6.61 10.35 44.31
CA ARG A 307 -7.57 9.28 43.95
C ARG A 307 -7.87 9.22 42.46
N LEU A 308 -7.83 10.35 41.76
CA LEU A 308 -8.07 10.41 40.31
C LEU A 308 -6.81 10.65 39.49
N TYR A 309 -5.68 11.00 40.12
CA TYR A 309 -4.51 11.45 39.36
C TYR A 309 -4.00 10.43 38.36
N LYS A 310 -3.88 9.15 38.74
CA LYS A 310 -3.37 8.12 37.83
C LYS A 310 -4.35 7.92 36.68
N MET A 311 -5.66 7.90 36.95
CA MET A 311 -6.69 7.85 35.91
C MET A 311 -6.61 9.06 34.97
N LYS A 312 -6.50 10.29 35.49
CA LYS A 312 -6.37 11.51 34.69
C LYS A 312 -5.10 11.50 33.84
N LEU A 313 -3.96 11.12 34.44
CA LEU A 313 -2.67 10.99 33.76
C LEU A 313 -2.77 10.00 32.60
N VAL A 314 -3.33 8.82 32.85
CA VAL A 314 -3.49 7.78 31.83
C VAL A 314 -4.46 8.21 30.75
N LEU A 315 -5.63 8.75 31.11
CA LEU A 315 -6.61 9.24 30.12
C LEU A 315 -6.04 10.38 29.28
N ASN A 316 -5.33 11.34 29.88
CA ASN A 316 -4.63 12.38 29.13
C ASN A 316 -3.62 11.79 28.13
N LYS A 317 -2.81 10.81 28.57
CA LYS A 317 -1.80 10.17 27.71
C LYS A 317 -2.41 9.34 26.58
N ILE A 318 -3.43 8.54 26.88
CA ILE A 318 -4.10 7.65 25.91
C ILE A 318 -4.91 8.46 24.91
N LEU A 319 -5.70 9.43 25.38
CA LEU A 319 -6.54 10.26 24.52
C LEU A 319 -5.71 11.22 23.66
N SER A 320 -4.51 11.59 24.11
CA SER A 320 -3.55 12.37 23.30
C SER A 320 -2.79 11.55 22.28
N ASN A 321 -2.94 10.21 22.23
CA ASN A 321 -2.28 9.36 21.23
C ASN A 321 -3.22 9.08 20.03
N PRO A 322 -2.96 9.67 18.84
CA PRO A 322 -3.80 9.45 17.66
C PRO A 322 -3.81 7.99 17.18
N GLU A 323 -2.78 7.21 17.45
CA GLU A 323 -2.74 5.78 17.10
C GLU A 323 -3.84 5.00 17.82
N LEU A 324 -4.26 5.44 19.01
CA LEU A 324 -5.29 4.76 19.81
C LEU A 324 -6.70 5.32 19.58
N THR A 325 -6.82 6.61 19.24
CA THR A 325 -8.12 7.30 19.16
C THR A 325 -8.61 7.53 17.74
N SER A 326 -7.75 7.46 16.71
CA SER A 326 -8.13 7.88 15.36
C SER A 326 -9.28 7.05 14.76
N GLY A 327 -10.22 7.74 14.12
CA GLY A 327 -11.41 7.17 13.51
C GLY A 327 -12.43 6.61 14.50
N LEU A 328 -12.39 7.01 15.78
CA LEU A 328 -13.42 6.69 16.78
C LEU A 328 -14.31 7.91 17.05
N ARG A 329 -15.55 7.66 17.46
CA ARG A 329 -16.44 8.67 18.04
C ARG A 329 -16.46 8.52 19.55
N ILE A 330 -15.79 9.42 20.26
CA ILE A 330 -15.62 9.31 21.71
C ILE A 330 -16.59 10.25 22.42
N ALA A 331 -17.25 9.74 23.46
CA ALA A 331 -18.05 10.51 24.40
C ALA A 331 -17.52 10.28 25.82
N LEU A 332 -17.68 11.29 26.68
CA LEU A 332 -17.28 11.24 28.09
C LEU A 332 -18.50 11.44 28.98
N ALA A 333 -18.73 10.49 29.89
CA ALA A 333 -19.75 10.57 30.92
C ALA A 333 -19.15 10.26 32.30
N THR A 334 -19.74 10.86 33.32
CA THR A 334 -19.45 10.58 34.73
C THR A 334 -20.76 10.26 35.46
N TYR A 335 -20.70 9.86 36.72
CA TYR A 335 -21.91 9.87 37.54
C TYR A 335 -22.38 11.31 37.81
N HIS A 336 -23.70 11.51 37.86
CA HIS A 336 -24.28 12.81 38.17
C HIS A 336 -24.18 13.07 39.68
N GLN A 337 -23.68 14.24 40.03
CA GLN A 337 -23.51 14.65 41.42
C GLN A 337 -24.08 16.06 41.60
N LYS A 338 -24.75 16.29 42.72
CA LYS A 338 -25.28 17.60 43.08
C LYS A 338 -24.66 18.07 44.39
N GLU A 339 -24.15 19.29 44.36
CA GLU A 339 -23.67 20.00 45.55
C GLU A 339 -24.83 20.24 46.53
N SER A 340 -24.59 20.04 47.83
CA SER A 340 -25.59 20.30 48.86
C SER A 340 -24.95 20.90 50.09
N ALA A 341 -25.56 21.95 50.63
CA ALA A 341 -25.10 22.61 51.86
C ALA A 341 -25.41 21.81 53.14
N GLY A 342 -26.01 20.60 53.06
CA GLY A 342 -26.51 19.86 54.23
C GLY A 342 -26.37 18.33 54.20
N GLY A 343 -25.54 17.75 53.33
CA GLY A 343 -25.34 16.30 53.23
C GLY A 343 -24.42 15.71 54.33
N THR A 344 -24.51 14.40 54.63
CA THR A 344 -23.77 13.77 55.74
C THR A 344 -22.46 13.03 55.36
N ASP A 345 -22.13 12.86 54.08
CA ASP A 345 -21.32 11.69 53.67
C ASP A 345 -20.02 11.96 52.88
N ALA A 346 -19.45 13.17 52.93
CA ALA A 346 -18.17 13.45 52.26
C ALA A 346 -17.05 13.72 53.27
N ASP A 347 -16.26 12.70 53.61
CA ASP A 347 -15.30 12.74 54.72
C ASP A 347 -13.93 13.37 54.37
N TRP A 348 -13.68 13.66 53.09
CA TRP A 348 -12.32 13.77 52.53
C TRP A 348 -11.82 15.20 52.26
N TYR A 349 -12.70 16.20 52.21
CA TYR A 349 -12.31 17.61 52.07
C TYR A 349 -12.48 18.33 53.41
N GLN A 350 -11.43 18.39 54.22
CA GLN A 350 -11.49 18.90 55.59
C GLN A 350 -10.76 20.23 55.74
N PHE A 351 -11.38 21.23 56.35
CA PHE A 351 -10.70 22.49 56.71
C PHE A 351 -11.17 23.03 58.07
N THR A 352 -10.30 23.81 58.71
CA THR A 352 -10.57 24.41 60.03
C THR A 352 -10.99 25.87 59.86
N LEU A 353 -12.13 26.25 60.45
CA LEU A 353 -12.59 27.65 60.47
C LEU A 353 -11.95 28.47 61.61
N GLN A 354 -11.61 29.73 61.32
CA GLN A 354 -11.50 30.76 62.38
C GLN A 354 -12.88 31.34 62.67
N SER A 355 -13.40 31.10 63.88
CA SER A 355 -14.60 31.81 64.37
C SER A 355 -14.26 33.27 64.67
N SER A 356 -15.03 34.20 64.09
CA SER A 356 -14.90 35.65 64.33
C SER A 356 -15.54 36.13 65.64
N ARG A 357 -15.98 35.23 66.54
CA ARG A 357 -16.57 35.62 67.84
C ARG A 357 -15.51 35.80 68.92
N TYR A 358 -15.35 37.04 69.34
CA TYR A 358 -14.58 37.44 70.52
C TYR A 358 -15.23 36.89 71.81
N PRO A 359 -14.48 36.38 72.80
CA PRO A 359 -13.03 36.15 72.84
C PRO A 359 -12.65 34.84 72.12
N TYR A 360 -11.51 34.86 71.42
CA TYR A 360 -10.99 33.77 70.58
C TYR A 360 -11.01 32.40 71.29
N ASN A 361 -12.03 31.60 71.02
CA ASN A 361 -11.98 30.15 71.26
C ASN A 361 -11.63 29.49 69.93
N TYR A 362 -10.45 28.88 69.87
CA TYR A 362 -10.06 27.99 68.78
C TYR A 362 -10.86 26.68 68.93
N SER A 363 -12.06 26.62 68.39
CA SER A 363 -12.69 25.33 68.13
C SER A 363 -12.24 24.88 66.74
N ASN A 364 -11.43 23.82 66.68
CA ASN A 364 -11.10 23.12 65.45
C ASN A 364 -12.36 22.41 64.92
N GLU A 365 -13.34 23.18 64.44
CA GLU A 365 -14.45 22.59 63.70
C GLU A 365 -13.97 22.31 62.29
N THR A 366 -13.71 21.03 62.04
CA THR A 366 -13.47 20.51 60.69
C THR A 366 -14.77 20.58 59.90
N GLN A 367 -14.83 21.46 58.90
CA GLN A 367 -15.92 21.43 57.91
C GLN A 367 -15.53 20.54 56.74
N LYS A 368 -16.52 19.78 56.26
CA LYS A 368 -16.42 18.83 55.15
C LYS A 368 -17.09 19.45 53.91
N LEU A 369 -16.49 19.41 52.72
CA LEU A 369 -17.27 19.72 51.51
C LEU A 369 -18.31 18.62 51.31
N HIS A 370 -19.57 19.00 51.18
CA HIS A 370 -20.70 18.09 51.15
C HIS A 370 -21.20 17.90 49.70
N TYR A 371 -20.99 16.71 49.14
CA TYR A 371 -21.74 16.22 47.99
C TYR A 371 -22.91 15.38 48.52
N ALA A 372 -24.16 15.72 48.17
CA ALA A 372 -25.30 14.96 48.68
C ALA A 372 -25.67 13.81 47.76
N LYS A 373 -26.19 12.74 48.39
CA LYS A 373 -27.08 11.72 47.81
C LYS A 373 -28.44 12.30 47.39
N GLU A 374 -28.52 13.58 47.03
CA GLU A 374 -29.77 14.25 46.65
C GLU A 374 -29.79 14.53 45.16
N GLY A 375 -30.53 13.70 44.43
CA GLY A 375 -30.74 13.79 43.00
C GLY A 375 -31.27 12.49 42.43
N ASP A 376 -31.60 12.49 41.14
CA ASP A 376 -31.96 11.29 40.40
C ASP A 376 -30.70 10.43 40.15
N PRO A 377 -30.70 9.11 40.42
CA PRO A 377 -29.58 8.21 40.12
C PRO A 377 -29.39 8.11 38.60
N LYS A 378 -28.38 8.80 38.08
CA LYS A 378 -28.19 9.01 36.64
C LYS A 378 -26.73 9.24 36.27
N ALA A 379 -26.38 8.98 35.02
CA ALA A 379 -25.15 9.44 34.41
C ALA A 379 -25.26 10.91 33.99
N LEU A 380 -24.13 11.60 33.90
CA LEU A 380 -23.99 12.94 33.37
C LEU A 380 -23.06 12.91 32.16
N LEU A 381 -23.61 13.17 30.98
CA LEU A 381 -22.83 13.32 29.76
C LEU A 381 -22.05 14.64 29.85
N ARG A 382 -20.72 14.55 29.93
CA ARG A 382 -19.81 15.70 30.00
C ARG A 382 -19.48 16.21 28.61
N VAL A 383 -19.15 15.29 27.71
CA VAL A 383 -18.87 15.55 26.31
C VAL A 383 -19.68 14.55 25.47
N PRO A 384 -20.51 15.01 24.53
CA PRO A 384 -21.31 14.13 23.68
C PRO A 384 -20.43 13.32 22.71
N PHE A 385 -21.01 12.43 21.92
CA PHE A 385 -20.26 11.73 20.86
C PHE A 385 -19.81 12.71 19.77
N GLY A 386 -18.54 12.61 19.41
CA GLY A 386 -17.92 13.33 18.29
C GLY A 386 -16.66 12.60 17.82
N SER A 387 -16.24 12.86 16.58
CA SER A 387 -15.05 12.21 16.01
C SER A 387 -13.79 12.65 16.77
N ALA A 388 -12.96 11.71 17.17
CA ALA A 388 -11.66 11.99 17.75
C ALA A 388 -10.65 12.53 16.71
N ASP A 389 -10.91 12.34 15.41
CA ASP A 389 -10.15 12.97 14.33
C ASP A 389 -10.46 14.49 14.22
N ASP A 390 -11.51 14.99 14.89
CA ASP A 390 -11.77 16.42 15.07
C ASP A 390 -11.02 16.95 16.31
N PRO A 391 -9.97 17.77 16.13
CA PRO A 391 -9.18 18.26 17.26
C PRO A 391 -9.97 19.19 18.19
N SER A 392 -11.05 19.82 17.72
CA SER A 392 -11.91 20.63 18.60
C SER A 392 -12.67 19.74 19.59
N HIS A 393 -13.16 18.60 19.10
CA HIS A 393 -13.83 17.60 19.92
C HIS A 393 -12.87 16.93 20.90
N LEU A 394 -11.71 16.50 20.42
CA LEU A 394 -10.69 15.89 21.27
C LEU A 394 -10.18 16.88 22.33
N SER A 395 -10.01 18.16 21.97
CA SER A 395 -9.67 19.23 22.92
C SER A 395 -10.75 19.38 24.00
N ASP A 396 -12.04 19.30 23.65
CA ASP A 396 -13.13 19.38 24.62
C ASP A 396 -13.15 18.21 25.61
N ILE A 397 -12.67 17.03 25.20
CA ILE A 397 -12.45 15.89 26.10
C ILE A 397 -11.21 16.12 26.97
N LEU A 398 -10.07 16.48 26.37
CA LEU A 398 -8.79 16.63 27.06
C LEU A 398 -8.81 17.71 28.15
N LYS A 399 -9.64 18.76 28.01
CA LYS A 399 -9.89 19.77 29.04
C LYS A 399 -10.23 19.20 30.42
N TRP A 400 -10.86 18.02 30.48
CA TRP A 400 -11.19 17.34 31.74
C TRP A 400 -9.98 16.73 32.48
N PHE A 401 -8.83 16.65 31.80
CA PHE A 401 -7.64 15.92 32.24
C PHE A 401 -6.33 16.69 32.02
N ASP A 402 -6.37 17.89 31.42
CA ASP A 402 -5.18 18.68 31.03
C ASP A 402 -4.55 19.45 32.20
N GLY A 403 -5.21 19.41 33.36
CA GLY A 403 -4.81 20.11 34.56
C GLY A 403 -5.00 21.62 34.46
N VAL A 404 -5.91 22.16 33.65
CA VAL A 404 -6.16 23.61 33.57
C VAL A 404 -7.60 23.91 33.95
N GLU A 405 -7.83 24.47 35.14
CA GLU A 405 -9.18 24.85 35.56
C GLU A 405 -9.46 26.35 35.35
N GLU A 406 -10.31 26.67 34.37
CA GLU A 406 -10.73 28.03 34.04
C GLU A 406 -12.18 28.08 33.57
N SER A 407 -12.72 29.29 33.40
CA SER A 407 -14.06 29.45 32.81
C SER A 407 -14.10 28.85 31.40
N GLY A 408 -14.77 27.72 31.22
CA GLY A 408 -14.82 26.98 29.97
C GLY A 408 -13.75 25.89 29.81
N ASN A 409 -12.94 25.65 30.84
CA ASN A 409 -12.01 24.52 30.95
C ASN A 409 -12.22 23.80 32.30
N PRO A 410 -13.11 22.78 32.37
CA PRO A 410 -13.49 22.12 33.61
C PRO A 410 -12.53 20.99 33.99
N GLU A 411 -12.23 20.81 35.28
CA GLU A 411 -11.41 19.71 35.78
C GLU A 411 -12.25 18.59 36.42
N LEU A 412 -11.89 17.32 36.20
CA LEU A 412 -12.57 16.16 36.80
C LEU A 412 -12.27 16.04 38.31
N ARG A 413 -13.25 15.65 39.15
CA ARG A 413 -13.07 15.56 40.63
C ARG A 413 -13.70 14.31 41.22
N ALA A 414 -13.11 13.76 42.29
CA ALA A 414 -13.69 12.62 43.00
C ALA A 414 -14.75 13.05 44.04
N ALA A 415 -15.86 12.31 44.08
CA ALA A 415 -17.06 12.53 44.89
C ALA A 415 -17.88 11.22 45.10
N GLY A 416 -18.13 10.85 46.37
CA GLY A 416 -18.45 9.49 46.83
C GLY A 416 -19.85 8.89 46.60
N TRP A 417 -20.55 9.17 45.50
CA TRP A 417 -21.80 8.45 45.15
C TRP A 417 -21.63 7.64 43.87
N THR A 418 -22.07 6.37 43.89
CA THR A 418 -21.80 5.35 42.86
C THR A 418 -23.11 4.74 42.35
N PRO A 419 -23.93 5.46 41.55
CA PRO A 419 -25.15 4.93 40.96
C PRO A 419 -24.85 4.11 39.68
N LEU A 420 -23.99 3.10 39.78
CA LEU A 420 -23.40 2.36 38.66
C LEU A 420 -24.47 1.75 37.72
N ALA A 421 -25.35 0.90 38.24
CA ALA A 421 -26.38 0.23 37.45
C ALA A 421 -27.35 1.22 36.81
N ALA A 422 -27.74 2.27 37.55
CA ALA A 422 -28.62 3.32 37.05
C ALA A 422 -27.95 4.22 35.99
N SER A 423 -26.63 4.38 36.06
CA SER A 423 -25.85 5.13 35.07
C SER A 423 -25.69 4.36 33.76
N ILE A 424 -25.73 3.03 33.81
CA ILE A 424 -25.69 2.16 32.62
C ILE A 424 -27.10 2.05 32.00
N TYR A 425 -28.08 1.62 32.80
CA TYR A 425 -29.45 1.34 32.36
C TYR A 425 -30.48 1.93 33.34
N GLY A 426 -30.64 3.25 33.30
CA GLY A 426 -31.53 4.01 34.18
C GLY A 426 -32.76 4.58 33.48
N THR A 427 -33.79 4.91 34.27
CA THR A 427 -34.96 5.66 33.79
C THR A 427 -34.65 7.13 33.51
N GLN A 428 -33.53 7.62 34.03
CA GLN A 428 -33.01 8.98 33.88
C GLN A 428 -31.82 8.98 32.90
N ASP A 429 -31.03 10.04 32.83
CA ASP A 429 -29.83 10.07 31.97
C ASP A 429 -28.91 8.87 32.26
N SER A 430 -28.53 8.13 31.23
CA SER A 430 -27.79 6.87 31.35
C SER A 430 -27.19 6.49 30.01
N ALA A 431 -26.24 5.55 29.99
CA ALA A 431 -25.59 5.08 28.78
C ALA A 431 -26.61 4.66 27.71
N VAL A 432 -27.65 3.90 28.09
CA VAL A 432 -28.72 3.51 27.16
C VAL A 432 -29.41 4.70 26.49
N LYS A 433 -29.63 5.80 27.22
CA LYS A 433 -30.23 7.02 26.63
C LYS A 433 -29.26 7.77 25.74
N PHE A 434 -27.98 7.80 26.07
CA PHE A 434 -26.96 8.46 25.26
C PHE A 434 -26.79 7.74 23.92
N PHE A 435 -26.75 6.41 23.90
CA PHE A 435 -26.72 5.66 22.64
C PHE A 435 -28.00 5.78 21.81
N LYS A 436 -29.16 5.97 22.46
CA LYS A 436 -30.45 6.19 21.78
C LYS A 436 -30.68 7.63 21.32
N ALA A 437 -29.76 8.54 21.61
CA ALA A 437 -29.87 9.91 21.11
C ALA A 437 -29.76 9.94 19.58
N ASN A 438 -30.41 10.92 18.95
CA ASN A 438 -30.36 11.06 17.50
C ASN A 438 -28.91 11.22 17.02
N ASP A 439 -28.59 10.57 15.90
CA ASP A 439 -27.29 10.63 15.22
C ASP A 439 -26.09 10.12 16.04
N VAL A 440 -26.35 9.36 17.12
CA VAL A 440 -25.31 8.62 17.83
C VAL A 440 -25.07 7.29 17.14
N VAL A 441 -26.04 6.37 17.16
CA VAL A 441 -26.01 5.19 16.30
C VAL A 441 -26.55 5.58 14.92
N GLN A 442 -25.64 5.84 14.00
CA GLN A 442 -25.89 6.36 12.66
C GLN A 442 -26.21 5.23 11.68
N TRP A 443 -25.46 4.13 11.73
CA TRP A 443 -25.58 3.00 10.81
C TRP A 443 -25.83 1.68 11.55
N ARG A 444 -26.59 0.76 10.94
CA ARG A 444 -26.96 -0.51 11.58
C ARG A 444 -25.78 -1.41 11.95
N CYS A 445 -24.66 -1.34 11.22
CA CYS A 445 -23.46 -2.11 11.52
C CYS A 445 -22.46 -1.36 12.41
N GLN A 446 -22.77 -0.14 12.85
CA GLN A 446 -21.87 0.66 13.68
C GLN A 446 -21.57 -0.05 14.99
N TYR A 447 -20.29 -0.29 15.26
CA TYR A 447 -19.86 -0.82 16.55
C TYR A 447 -20.10 0.22 17.65
N ASN A 448 -20.69 -0.22 18.76
CA ASN A 448 -21.03 0.63 19.90
C ASN A 448 -20.44 0.03 21.16
N TRP A 449 -19.58 0.80 21.83
CA TRP A 449 -18.80 0.37 22.98
C TRP A 449 -19.06 1.26 24.19
N LEU A 450 -19.42 0.64 25.30
CA LEU A 450 -19.38 1.25 26.62
C LEU A 450 -18.11 0.79 27.33
N ILE A 451 -17.25 1.71 27.72
CA ILE A 451 -16.12 1.40 28.61
C ILE A 451 -16.50 1.91 30.00
N VAL A 452 -16.58 1.01 30.98
CA VAL A 452 -16.89 1.35 32.37
C VAL A 452 -15.63 1.24 33.21
N LEU A 453 -15.18 2.37 33.76
CA LEU A 453 -14.11 2.41 34.77
C LEU A 453 -14.79 2.51 36.12
N THR A 454 -14.64 1.50 36.98
CA THR A 454 -15.32 1.48 38.30
C THR A 454 -14.69 0.47 39.24
N ASP A 455 -14.97 0.60 40.53
CA ASP A 455 -14.68 -0.42 41.54
C ASP A 455 -15.73 -1.55 41.57
N GLY A 456 -16.85 -1.38 40.85
CA GLY A 456 -17.95 -2.34 40.78
C GLY A 456 -19.00 -2.18 41.88
N ALA A 457 -18.81 -1.26 42.82
CA ALA A 457 -19.74 -1.02 43.91
C ALA A 457 -20.96 -0.18 43.46
N ASP A 458 -22.17 -0.67 43.76
CA ASP A 458 -23.41 0.07 43.50
C ASP A 458 -24.06 0.54 44.81
N THR A 459 -24.10 1.86 45.01
CA THR A 459 -24.63 2.47 46.25
C THR A 459 -26.16 2.61 46.29
N GLU A 460 -26.85 2.31 45.18
CA GLU A 460 -28.32 2.34 45.04
C GLU A 460 -28.95 0.93 45.15
N LYS A 461 -28.14 -0.10 45.41
CA LYS A 461 -28.56 -1.53 45.43
C LYS A 461 -29.12 -1.99 44.08
N GLY A 462 -28.63 -1.42 42.98
CA GLY A 462 -28.86 -1.94 41.64
C GLY A 462 -28.07 -3.23 41.39
N ASN A 463 -28.32 -3.88 40.25
CA ASN A 463 -27.49 -4.97 39.76
C ASN A 463 -26.76 -4.50 38.48
N PRO A 464 -25.47 -4.13 38.58
CA PRO A 464 -24.67 -3.66 37.46
C PRO A 464 -24.57 -4.67 36.30
N ALA A 465 -24.39 -5.96 36.60
CA ALA A 465 -24.32 -7.03 35.61
C ALA A 465 -25.65 -7.17 34.83
N GLU A 466 -26.77 -7.04 35.51
CA GLU A 466 -28.09 -7.02 34.85
C GLU A 466 -28.31 -5.72 34.04
N ALA A 467 -27.71 -4.60 34.44
CA ALA A 467 -27.81 -3.34 33.71
C ALA A 467 -27.06 -3.41 32.37
N VAL A 468 -25.85 -3.97 32.34
CA VAL A 468 -25.11 -4.19 31.08
C VAL A 468 -25.80 -5.22 30.19
N ARG A 469 -26.36 -6.31 30.77
CA ARG A 469 -27.15 -7.29 30.01
C ARG A 469 -28.35 -6.65 29.31
N LYS A 470 -29.06 -5.76 30.00
CA LYS A 470 -30.19 -5.00 29.42
C LYS A 470 -29.73 -4.04 28.34
N LEU A 471 -28.61 -3.35 28.54
CA LEU A 471 -28.04 -2.45 27.54
C LEU A 471 -27.66 -3.21 26.26
N TYR A 472 -27.02 -4.37 26.38
CA TYR A 472 -26.68 -5.22 25.24
C TYR A 472 -27.93 -5.64 24.44
N HIS A 473 -29.00 -6.04 25.14
CA HIS A 473 -30.25 -6.44 24.50
C HIS A 473 -31.13 -5.28 24.03
N GLU A 474 -30.76 -4.04 24.30
CA GLU A 474 -31.59 -2.89 23.96
C GLU A 474 -31.74 -2.76 22.44
N ASN A 475 -32.95 -2.45 22.00
CA ASN A 475 -33.21 -2.20 20.59
C ASN A 475 -32.92 -0.73 20.25
N ILE A 476 -31.68 -0.45 19.85
CA ILE A 476 -31.25 0.86 19.38
C ILE A 476 -31.45 0.92 17.87
N THR A 477 -32.14 1.96 17.39
CA THR A 477 -32.42 2.14 15.96
C THR A 477 -31.41 3.09 15.34
N ALA A 478 -30.76 2.67 14.25
CA ALA A 478 -29.82 3.49 13.50
C ALA A 478 -30.53 4.68 12.80
N SER A 479 -29.90 5.85 12.77
CA SER A 479 -30.53 7.07 12.24
C SER A 479 -30.64 7.10 10.71
N GLU A 480 -29.68 6.51 9.99
CA GLU A 480 -29.61 6.55 8.52
C GLU A 480 -30.61 5.60 7.84
N ASP A 481 -30.62 4.31 8.21
CA ASP A 481 -31.42 3.27 7.53
C ASP A 481 -32.62 2.76 8.33
N ARG A 482 -32.80 3.27 9.55
CA ARG A 482 -33.89 2.93 10.46
C ARG A 482 -33.94 1.44 10.83
N GLN A 483 -32.85 0.70 10.68
CA GLN A 483 -32.74 -0.69 11.13
C GLN A 483 -32.21 -0.77 12.57
N ARG A 484 -32.30 -1.96 13.18
CA ARG A 484 -31.69 -2.23 14.48
C ARG A 484 -30.16 -2.14 14.34
N GLY A 485 -29.54 -1.31 15.16
CA GLY A 485 -28.08 -1.24 15.29
C GLY A 485 -27.50 -2.44 16.02
N LEU A 486 -26.20 -2.66 15.85
CA LEU A 486 -25.46 -3.63 16.65
C LEU A 486 -25.61 -3.35 18.16
N PRO A 487 -25.62 -4.41 19.00
CA PRO A 487 -25.63 -4.27 20.45
C PRO A 487 -24.53 -3.32 20.96
N VAL A 488 -24.79 -2.67 22.09
CA VAL A 488 -23.76 -1.95 22.83
C VAL A 488 -22.98 -2.96 23.65
N ARG A 489 -21.74 -3.24 23.25
CA ARG A 489 -20.82 -4.09 24.02
C ARG A 489 -20.20 -3.30 25.15
N THR A 490 -20.02 -3.94 26.31
CA THR A 490 -19.44 -3.31 27.49
C THR A 490 -18.08 -3.92 27.80
N LEU A 491 -17.05 -3.07 27.87
CA LEU A 491 -15.72 -3.39 28.37
C LEU A 491 -15.57 -2.80 29.77
N VAL A 492 -15.06 -3.59 30.71
CA VAL A 492 -15.02 -3.22 32.13
C VAL A 492 -13.58 -3.11 32.58
N ILE A 493 -13.22 -1.97 33.15
CA ILE A 493 -11.95 -1.72 33.82
C ILE A 493 -12.22 -1.64 35.32
N GLY A 494 -11.79 -2.67 36.03
CA GLY A 494 -11.85 -2.78 37.49
C GLY A 494 -10.68 -2.06 38.15
N LEU A 495 -10.97 -0.98 38.89
CA LEU A 495 -9.97 -0.25 39.68
C LEU A 495 -9.92 -0.80 41.11
N ILE A 496 -9.63 -2.09 41.24
CA ILE A 496 -9.56 -2.84 42.50
C ILE A 496 -8.40 -3.86 42.45
N ASP A 497 -7.96 -4.31 43.61
CA ASP A 497 -7.20 -5.55 43.72
C ASP A 497 -8.17 -6.76 43.69
N PRO A 498 -8.16 -7.59 42.64
CA PRO A 498 -9.11 -8.70 42.51
C PRO A 498 -8.85 -9.85 43.50
N GLU A 499 -7.63 -9.99 44.03
CA GLU A 499 -7.29 -11.00 45.03
C GLU A 499 -7.82 -10.62 46.42
N GLU A 500 -7.81 -9.32 46.74
CA GLU A 500 -8.33 -8.81 48.01
C GLU A 500 -9.86 -8.56 47.98
N MET A 501 -10.40 -8.16 46.82
CA MET A 501 -11.80 -7.72 46.68
C MET A 501 -12.63 -8.67 45.81
N THR A 502 -12.60 -9.97 46.13
CA THR A 502 -13.16 -11.05 45.31
C THR A 502 -14.65 -10.90 44.95
N GLU A 503 -15.48 -10.29 45.81
CA GLU A 503 -16.91 -10.06 45.53
C GLU A 503 -17.13 -8.99 44.46
N LEU A 504 -16.37 -7.89 44.52
CA LEU A 504 -16.41 -6.85 43.50
C LEU A 504 -15.78 -7.33 42.20
N ALA A 505 -14.67 -8.08 42.28
CA ALA A 505 -14.05 -8.72 41.11
C ALA A 505 -15.06 -9.63 40.39
N GLY A 506 -15.78 -10.49 41.13
CA GLY A 506 -16.86 -11.30 40.56
C GLY A 506 -18.00 -10.47 39.95
N THR A 507 -18.32 -9.30 40.52
CA THR A 507 -19.32 -8.39 39.92
C THR A 507 -18.84 -7.81 38.60
N LEU A 508 -17.59 -7.37 38.54
CA LEU A 508 -16.97 -6.79 37.34
C LEU A 508 -16.81 -7.83 36.22
N GLU A 509 -16.40 -9.05 36.56
CA GLU A 509 -16.33 -10.17 35.59
C GLU A 509 -17.69 -10.49 35.00
N ASN A 510 -18.73 -10.60 35.84
CA ASN A 510 -20.10 -10.80 35.36
C ASN A 510 -20.58 -9.64 34.49
N MET A 511 -20.14 -8.40 34.75
CA MET A 511 -20.44 -7.26 33.89
C MET A 511 -19.73 -7.36 32.53
N ALA A 512 -18.48 -7.79 32.51
CA ALA A 512 -17.72 -7.94 31.27
C ALA A 512 -18.27 -9.07 30.40
N ASP A 513 -18.62 -10.21 31.01
CA ASP A 513 -19.24 -11.37 30.34
C ASP A 513 -20.59 -10.98 29.71
N LEU A 514 -21.56 -10.57 30.55
CA LEU A 514 -22.90 -10.19 30.08
C LEU A 514 -22.91 -8.95 29.19
N GLY A 515 -21.91 -8.09 29.34
CA GLY A 515 -21.70 -6.92 28.51
C GLY A 515 -21.20 -7.25 27.11
N TRP A 516 -20.58 -8.42 26.92
CA TRP A 516 -19.97 -8.84 25.66
C TRP A 516 -20.98 -9.51 24.72
N ASP A 517 -21.73 -10.50 25.21
CA ASP A 517 -22.62 -11.34 24.41
C ASP A 517 -24.08 -11.41 24.94
N GLY A 518 -24.34 -10.85 26.13
CA GLY A 518 -25.64 -10.88 26.78
C GLY A 518 -26.01 -12.17 27.52
N GLN A 519 -25.12 -13.16 27.59
CA GLN A 519 -25.35 -14.48 28.18
C GLN A 519 -24.57 -14.65 29.50
N VAL A 520 -24.98 -15.63 30.33
CA VAL A 520 -24.32 -15.96 31.60
C VAL A 520 -23.50 -17.23 31.42
N GLY A 521 -22.19 -17.19 31.61
CA GLY A 521 -21.34 -18.39 31.65
C GLY A 521 -19.95 -18.15 31.07
N GLU A 522 -19.15 -19.21 30.91
CA GLU A 522 -18.04 -19.12 29.95
C GLU A 522 -18.67 -18.78 28.60
N ALA A 523 -18.33 -17.60 28.07
CA ALA A 523 -18.27 -17.26 26.64
C ALA A 523 -19.07 -18.19 25.72
N ASP A 524 -20.02 -17.65 24.96
CA ASP A 524 -20.42 -18.30 23.71
C ASP A 524 -19.16 -18.85 23.01
N PRO A 525 -19.04 -20.17 22.77
CA PRO A 525 -17.85 -20.73 22.12
C PRO A 525 -17.62 -20.16 20.72
N GLU A 526 -18.62 -19.44 20.18
CA GLU A 526 -18.55 -18.71 18.91
C GLU A 526 -18.12 -17.23 19.07
N ASP A 527 -18.13 -16.64 20.28
CA ASP A 527 -17.72 -15.24 20.56
C ASP A 527 -17.29 -14.99 22.04
N PRO A 528 -16.08 -15.39 22.43
CA PRO A 528 -15.57 -15.28 23.80
C PRO A 528 -15.24 -13.86 24.30
N SER A 529 -15.76 -13.56 25.49
CA SER A 529 -15.52 -12.30 26.20
C SER A 529 -14.05 -12.14 26.65
N PRO A 530 -13.47 -10.92 26.58
CA PRO A 530 -12.13 -10.66 27.11
C PRO A 530 -12.05 -10.69 28.64
N GLY A 531 -13.18 -10.80 29.36
CA GLY A 531 -13.23 -10.67 30.83
C GLY A 531 -13.06 -9.22 31.31
N ALA A 532 -13.14 -9.03 32.63
CA ALA A 532 -12.87 -7.72 33.24
C ALA A 532 -11.36 -7.45 33.31
N PHE A 533 -10.97 -6.23 32.98
CA PHE A 533 -9.57 -5.81 33.07
C PHE A 533 -9.31 -5.18 34.44
N PHE A 534 -8.46 -5.80 35.25
CA PHE A 534 -8.10 -5.25 36.56
C PHE A 534 -6.84 -4.37 36.47
N SER A 535 -6.83 -3.28 37.21
CA SER A 535 -5.70 -2.35 37.26
C SER A 535 -5.49 -1.81 38.67
N THR A 536 -4.27 -1.99 39.18
CA THR A 536 -3.84 -1.54 40.52
C THR A 536 -2.85 -0.37 40.45
N ASP A 537 -2.21 -0.13 39.29
CA ASP A 537 -1.22 0.94 39.10
C ASP A 537 -1.33 1.66 37.74
N ILE A 538 -0.40 2.59 37.45
CA ILE A 538 -0.41 3.38 36.19
C ILE A 538 -0.07 2.50 35.00
N GLU A 539 0.93 1.62 35.14
CA GLU A 539 1.44 0.80 34.05
C GLU A 539 0.37 -0.22 33.63
N SER A 540 -0.26 -0.89 34.59
CA SER A 540 -1.38 -1.81 34.34
C SER A 540 -2.55 -1.09 33.66
N LEU A 541 -2.87 0.13 34.08
CA LEU A 541 -3.99 0.89 33.51
C LEU A 541 -3.70 1.39 32.08
N ILE A 542 -2.46 1.81 31.79
CA ILE A 542 -2.03 2.13 30.42
C ILE A 542 -2.15 0.89 29.53
N TYR A 543 -1.67 -0.26 30.02
CA TYR A 543 -1.75 -1.53 29.31
C TYR A 543 -3.20 -1.94 29.03
N THR A 544 -4.08 -1.86 30.03
CA THR A 544 -5.51 -2.15 29.88
C THR A 544 -6.17 -1.26 28.82
N PHE A 545 -5.92 0.06 28.84
CA PHE A 545 -6.49 0.95 27.84
C PHE A 545 -6.00 0.65 26.44
N ARG A 546 -4.69 0.40 26.26
CA ARG A 546 -4.14 -0.02 24.96
C ARG A 546 -4.84 -1.27 24.46
N ARG A 547 -4.98 -2.29 25.31
CA ARG A 547 -5.67 -3.54 24.96
C ARG A 547 -7.13 -3.34 24.57
N ILE A 548 -7.85 -2.47 25.27
CA ILE A 548 -9.23 -2.14 24.95
C ILE A 548 -9.33 -1.42 23.60
N PHE A 549 -8.47 -0.42 23.35
CA PHE A 549 -8.46 0.28 22.07
C PHE A 549 -8.01 -0.63 20.93
N GLU A 550 -7.08 -1.56 21.15
CA GLU A 550 -6.74 -2.64 20.20
C GLU A 550 -7.95 -3.52 19.88
N ILE A 551 -8.71 -3.98 20.87
CA ILE A 551 -9.94 -4.77 20.63
C ILE A 551 -10.92 -3.97 19.75
N ILE A 552 -11.11 -2.69 20.06
CA ILE A 552 -11.99 -1.80 19.29
C ILE A 552 -11.45 -1.58 17.87
N GLN A 553 -10.14 -1.48 17.69
CA GLN A 553 -9.50 -1.21 16.39
C GLN A 553 -9.31 -2.45 15.51
N ALA A 554 -8.98 -3.60 16.09
CA ALA A 554 -8.84 -4.88 15.38
C ALA A 554 -10.15 -5.28 14.68
N SER A 555 -11.30 -4.87 15.23
CA SER A 555 -12.60 -5.00 14.56
C SER A 555 -12.74 -4.17 13.27
N ARG A 556 -11.75 -3.32 12.92
CA ARG A 556 -11.77 -2.37 11.80
C ARG A 556 -10.65 -2.55 10.80
N THR A 557 -9.49 -3.02 11.25
CA THR A 557 -8.28 -3.13 10.43
C THR A 557 -8.22 -4.46 9.69
N THR A 558 -7.62 -4.42 8.52
CA THR A 558 -7.48 -5.58 7.64
C THR A 558 -6.01 -5.96 7.54
N SER A 559 -5.67 -7.17 7.10
CA SER A 559 -4.31 -7.46 6.65
C SER A 559 -4.31 -8.34 5.42
N GLY A 560 -3.39 -8.06 4.50
CA GLY A 560 -3.07 -8.94 3.39
C GLY A 560 -2.22 -10.14 3.83
N ALA A 561 -1.75 -10.94 2.86
CA ALA A 561 -0.83 -12.04 3.16
C ALA A 561 0.50 -11.52 3.75
N PRO A 562 0.97 -12.08 4.89
CA PRO A 562 2.23 -11.66 5.50
C PRO A 562 3.42 -12.11 4.65
N MET A 563 4.44 -11.26 4.49
CA MET A 563 5.69 -11.63 3.84
C MET A 563 6.77 -11.92 4.89
N VAL A 564 7.38 -13.11 4.83
CA VAL A 564 8.51 -13.47 5.71
C VAL A 564 9.83 -13.20 4.99
N SER A 565 10.72 -12.47 5.66
CA SER A 565 12.09 -12.18 5.27
C SER A 565 13.04 -13.00 6.14
N PRO A 566 13.69 -14.04 5.58
CA PRO A 566 14.61 -14.87 6.36
C PRO A 566 15.86 -14.08 6.77
N ALA A 567 16.39 -14.42 7.95
CA ALA A 567 17.59 -13.84 8.53
C ALA A 567 18.79 -13.78 7.57
N ARG A 568 19.64 -12.76 7.76
CA ARG A 568 20.85 -12.52 6.93
C ARG A 568 22.01 -13.49 7.27
N THR A 569 21.97 -14.15 8.43
CA THR A 569 22.99 -15.07 8.96
C THR A 569 22.35 -16.11 9.89
N GLU A 570 23.03 -17.24 10.16
CA GLU A 570 22.61 -18.24 11.18
C GLU A 570 22.43 -17.67 12.60
N ALA A 571 22.84 -16.42 12.85
CA ALA A 571 22.73 -15.70 14.13
C ALA A 571 21.89 -14.41 14.04
N GLY A 572 21.05 -14.24 13.01
CA GLY A 572 20.16 -13.08 12.88
C GLY A 572 18.69 -13.46 13.02
N ASP A 573 17.86 -12.51 13.45
CA ASP A 573 16.41 -12.70 13.55
C ASP A 573 15.74 -12.58 12.17
N SER A 574 14.68 -13.36 11.92
CA SER A 574 13.86 -13.22 10.72
C SER A 574 12.82 -12.11 10.93
N SER A 575 12.38 -11.45 9.86
CA SER A 575 11.38 -10.38 9.94
C SER A 575 10.12 -10.76 9.19
N ILE A 576 8.95 -10.35 9.69
CA ILE A 576 7.67 -10.49 9.00
C ILE A 576 7.12 -9.12 8.68
N TYR A 577 6.77 -8.90 7.42
CA TYR A 577 6.14 -7.66 6.96
C TYR A 577 4.67 -7.88 6.68
N VAL A 578 3.82 -7.03 7.22
CA VAL A 578 2.36 -7.12 7.06
C VAL A 578 1.80 -5.80 6.57
N ALA A 579 1.25 -5.82 5.36
CA ALA A 579 0.47 -4.72 4.85
C ALA A 579 -0.94 -4.76 5.45
N SER A 580 -1.37 -3.64 6.03
CA SER A 580 -2.67 -3.49 6.66
C SER A 580 -3.35 -2.22 6.17
N PHE A 581 -4.68 -2.16 6.21
CA PHE A 581 -5.41 -0.95 5.86
C PHE A 581 -6.73 -0.81 6.60
N LEU A 582 -7.19 0.43 6.69
CA LEU A 582 -8.47 0.86 7.25
C LEU A 582 -9.34 1.47 6.14
N PRO A 583 -10.41 0.78 5.70
CA PRO A 583 -11.35 1.30 4.72
C PRO A 583 -12.03 2.61 5.17
N GLN A 584 -12.26 3.50 4.21
CA GLN A 584 -12.93 4.79 4.41
C GLN A 584 -13.92 5.08 3.26
N ASN A 585 -15.06 5.69 3.58
CA ASN A 585 -16.11 5.96 2.59
C ASN A 585 -15.95 7.28 1.85
N SER A 586 -15.37 8.28 2.50
CA SER A 586 -15.31 9.67 2.02
C SER A 586 -13.89 10.24 2.03
N ALA A 587 -12.89 9.37 2.15
CA ALA A 587 -11.48 9.70 2.06
C ALA A 587 -10.70 8.46 1.59
N GLN A 588 -9.46 8.64 1.14
CA GLN A 588 -8.57 7.54 0.79
C GLN A 588 -8.40 6.60 1.99
N TRP A 589 -8.38 5.29 1.74
CA TRP A 589 -8.17 4.33 2.82
C TRP A 589 -6.76 4.50 3.40
N LYS A 590 -6.67 4.44 4.73
CA LYS A 590 -5.40 4.57 5.46
C LYS A 590 -4.67 3.23 5.40
N GLY A 591 -3.45 3.20 4.89
CA GLY A 591 -2.60 2.01 4.84
C GLY A 591 -1.50 2.01 5.90
N HIS A 592 -1.01 0.83 6.23
CA HIS A 592 0.07 0.56 7.17
C HIS A 592 0.99 -0.53 6.61
N LEU A 593 2.26 -0.49 6.98
CA LEU A 593 3.20 -1.59 6.73
C LEU A 593 3.98 -1.83 8.02
N PHE A 594 3.65 -2.91 8.70
CA PHE A 594 4.28 -3.30 9.95
C PHE A 594 5.44 -4.25 9.71
N GLN A 595 6.49 -4.13 10.54
CA GLN A 595 7.51 -5.17 10.71
C GLN A 595 7.37 -5.81 12.09
N TYR A 596 7.39 -7.14 12.13
CA TYR A 596 7.55 -7.94 13.34
C TYR A 596 8.87 -8.70 13.28
N THR A 597 9.51 -8.88 14.44
CA THR A 597 10.68 -9.75 14.56
C THR A 597 10.23 -11.15 15.00
N VAL A 598 10.91 -12.17 14.50
CA VAL A 598 10.73 -13.56 14.90
C VAL A 598 11.88 -13.90 15.86
N GLY A 599 11.57 -14.14 17.14
CA GLY A 599 12.54 -14.54 18.16
C GLY A 599 13.12 -15.94 17.93
N GLU A 600 14.11 -16.36 18.73
CA GLU A 600 14.78 -17.67 18.60
C GLU A 600 13.85 -18.88 18.83
N ASP A 601 12.76 -18.70 19.58
CA ASP A 601 11.68 -19.69 19.77
C ASP A 601 10.60 -19.62 18.67
N GLY A 602 10.82 -18.74 17.70
CA GLY A 602 9.92 -18.33 16.63
C GLY A 602 8.60 -17.71 17.11
N ALA A 603 8.56 -17.19 18.35
CA ALA A 603 7.50 -16.29 18.78
C ALA A 603 7.68 -14.92 18.11
N LEU A 604 6.55 -14.24 17.88
CA LEU A 604 6.53 -12.85 17.43
C LEU A 604 6.55 -11.93 18.64
N ASP A 605 7.22 -10.78 18.51
CA ASP A 605 7.08 -9.69 19.46
C ASP A 605 5.60 -9.26 19.58
N GLU A 606 5.19 -8.85 20.78
CA GLU A 606 3.82 -8.37 21.04
C GLU A 606 3.52 -7.06 20.30
N ASP A 607 4.54 -6.23 20.06
CA ASP A 607 4.44 -4.98 19.32
C ASP A 607 5.18 -5.08 17.99
N ALA A 608 4.68 -4.37 16.97
CA ALA A 608 5.44 -4.18 15.74
C ALA A 608 6.71 -3.37 16.05
N ASN A 609 7.85 -3.79 15.49
CA ASN A 609 9.12 -3.07 15.61
C ASN A 609 9.03 -1.65 14.99
N TRP A 610 8.30 -1.53 13.88
CA TRP A 610 7.93 -0.24 13.29
C TRP A 610 6.71 -0.36 12.39
N ASP A 611 6.09 0.80 12.11
CA ASP A 611 5.13 1.02 11.03
C ASP A 611 5.66 2.08 10.05
N ALA A 612 5.79 1.72 8.78
CA ALA A 612 6.26 2.64 7.75
C ALA A 612 5.31 3.85 7.58
N SER A 613 4.03 3.67 7.91
CA SER A 613 3.06 4.77 7.86
C SER A 613 3.39 5.84 8.90
N SER A 614 3.69 5.46 10.15
CA SER A 614 4.05 6.38 11.23
C SER A 614 5.32 7.13 10.87
N THR A 615 6.36 6.43 10.40
CA THR A 615 7.61 7.07 9.94
C THR A 615 7.38 8.03 8.78
N LEU A 616 6.47 7.70 7.85
CA LEU A 616 6.13 8.61 6.76
C LEU A 616 5.39 9.86 7.26
N GLN A 617 4.50 9.76 8.26
CA GLN A 617 3.78 10.94 8.79
C GLN A 617 4.68 11.95 9.51
N GLU A 618 5.86 11.54 9.99
CA GLU A 618 6.85 12.46 10.58
C GLU A 618 7.54 13.34 9.52
N LEU A 619 7.45 12.97 8.23
CA LEU A 619 8.06 13.70 7.15
C LEU A 619 7.22 14.91 6.75
N GLU A 620 7.83 16.10 6.75
CA GLU A 620 7.24 17.28 6.13
C GLU A 620 6.91 17.00 4.65
N PRO A 621 5.67 17.20 4.17
CA PRO A 621 5.26 16.84 2.81
C PRO A 621 6.11 17.45 1.70
N GLY A 622 6.70 18.63 1.96
CA GLY A 622 7.64 19.28 1.04
C GLY A 622 8.94 18.50 0.81
N GLY A 623 9.33 17.64 1.77
CA GLY A 623 10.52 16.78 1.73
C GLY A 623 10.30 15.40 1.13
N ARG A 624 9.03 15.00 0.86
CA ARG A 624 8.72 13.70 0.25
C ARG A 624 9.22 13.62 -1.19
N LYS A 625 9.97 12.54 -1.50
CA LYS A 625 10.60 12.28 -2.79
C LYS A 625 9.71 11.39 -3.66
N ILE A 626 8.83 12.03 -4.43
CA ILE A 626 7.97 11.34 -5.41
C ILE A 626 8.49 11.61 -6.81
N PHE A 627 8.61 10.55 -7.61
CA PHE A 627 9.16 10.59 -8.96
C PHE A 627 8.18 10.03 -10.00
N THR A 628 8.40 10.39 -11.26
CA THR A 628 7.74 9.81 -12.42
C THR A 628 8.68 9.82 -13.63
N VAL A 629 8.22 9.37 -14.80
CA VAL A 629 9.00 9.40 -16.04
C VAL A 629 9.12 10.82 -16.59
N ASP A 630 10.19 11.11 -17.34
CA ASP A 630 10.33 12.40 -18.02
C ASP A 630 9.45 12.45 -19.28
N TRP A 631 8.45 13.34 -19.28
CA TRP A 631 7.52 13.54 -20.39
C TRP A 631 7.93 14.65 -21.37
N ALA A 632 8.80 15.57 -20.95
CA ALA A 632 9.07 16.83 -21.67
C ALA A 632 10.51 16.94 -22.21
N GLY A 633 11.40 16.03 -21.82
CA GLY A 633 12.83 16.15 -22.07
C GLY A 633 13.45 17.26 -21.21
N MET A 634 14.61 17.81 -21.62
CA MET A 634 15.31 18.86 -20.85
C MET A 634 14.59 20.22 -20.90
N PRO A 635 13.53 20.41 -20.08
CA PRO A 635 13.46 21.45 -19.05
C PRO A 635 13.00 20.97 -17.64
N SER A 636 12.63 19.69 -17.44
CA SER A 636 12.12 19.20 -16.16
C SER A 636 13.21 19.09 -15.07
N PRO A 637 12.92 19.38 -13.79
CA PRO A 637 13.87 19.17 -12.71
C PRO A 637 14.22 17.68 -12.60
N LYS A 638 15.52 17.36 -12.75
CA LYS A 638 16.03 16.01 -12.50
C LYS A 638 15.65 15.56 -11.09
N ALA A 639 15.48 14.24 -10.92
CA ALA A 639 15.26 13.63 -9.62
C ALA A 639 16.24 14.19 -8.58
N GLN A 640 15.72 14.81 -7.52
CA GLN A 640 16.52 15.30 -6.40
C GLN A 640 16.59 14.23 -5.31
N GLY A 641 17.81 13.85 -4.92
CA GLY A 641 18.02 12.85 -3.88
C GLY A 641 17.99 11.39 -4.36
N LEU A 642 18.02 11.17 -5.68
CA LEU A 642 18.46 9.92 -6.32
C LEU A 642 19.83 10.17 -6.99
N GLY A 643 20.56 9.09 -7.29
CA GLY A 643 21.85 9.16 -7.96
C GLY A 643 21.75 9.47 -9.46
N GLY A 644 22.90 9.71 -10.09
CA GLY A 644 22.99 10.32 -11.42
C GLY A 644 22.59 9.42 -12.60
N GLY A 645 22.51 8.10 -12.38
CA GLY A 645 22.12 7.10 -13.38
C GLY A 645 20.62 6.96 -13.63
N THR A 646 19.77 7.55 -12.78
CA THR A 646 18.31 7.51 -12.95
C THR A 646 17.84 8.30 -14.18
N ASN A 647 16.77 7.82 -14.82
CA ASN A 647 16.01 8.55 -15.85
C ASN A 647 14.67 9.10 -15.33
N LEU A 648 14.48 9.13 -14.02
CA LEU A 648 13.28 9.67 -13.38
C LEU A 648 13.39 11.18 -13.15
N VAL A 649 12.24 11.83 -13.04
CA VAL A 649 12.10 13.26 -12.70
C VAL A 649 11.18 13.43 -11.50
N ASN A 650 11.30 14.56 -10.80
CA ASN A 650 10.43 14.87 -9.67
C ASN A 650 8.98 15.00 -10.13
N PHE A 651 8.05 14.44 -9.36
CA PHE A 651 6.63 14.77 -9.46
C PHE A 651 6.37 16.11 -8.76
N ASP A 652 6.44 17.20 -9.52
CA ASP A 652 6.29 18.57 -9.03
C ASP A 652 5.30 19.39 -9.88
N GLY A 653 5.02 20.63 -9.45
CA GLY A 653 4.05 21.52 -10.12
C GLY A 653 4.52 22.11 -11.45
N SER A 654 5.47 21.49 -12.16
CA SER A 654 5.97 21.99 -13.44
C SER A 654 4.91 21.89 -14.56
N ALA A 655 4.95 22.84 -15.50
CA ALA A 655 4.01 22.92 -16.64
C ALA A 655 3.98 21.63 -17.49
N SER A 656 5.07 20.87 -17.53
CA SER A 656 5.20 19.61 -18.26
C SER A 656 4.35 18.46 -17.71
N LEU A 657 4.02 18.48 -16.42
CA LEU A 657 3.20 17.43 -15.80
C LEU A 657 1.70 17.77 -15.90
N MET A 658 1.36 19.01 -16.23
CA MET A 658 -0.04 19.46 -16.30
C MET A 658 -0.83 18.75 -17.39
N ASP A 659 -0.26 18.66 -18.59
CA ASP A 659 -0.93 18.02 -19.72
C ASP A 659 -1.16 16.54 -19.44
N GLU A 660 -0.22 15.86 -18.78
CA GLU A 660 -0.34 14.42 -18.48
C GLU A 660 -1.37 14.12 -17.40
N VAL A 661 -1.39 14.90 -16.31
CA VAL A 661 -2.39 14.76 -15.25
C VAL A 661 -3.79 15.04 -15.78
N THR A 662 -3.97 15.90 -16.78
CA THR A 662 -5.28 16.29 -17.35
C THR A 662 -5.68 15.51 -18.60
N GLY A 663 -4.87 14.58 -19.06
CA GLY A 663 -5.13 13.78 -20.26
C GLY A 663 -4.95 14.54 -21.58
N SER A 664 -3.80 15.18 -21.71
CA SER A 664 -3.30 15.82 -22.93
C SER A 664 -4.27 16.82 -23.55
N GLY A 665 -4.96 17.61 -22.71
CA GLY A 665 -5.81 18.72 -23.14
C GLY A 665 -7.28 18.37 -23.46
N GLU A 666 -7.78 17.18 -23.10
CA GLU A 666 -9.22 16.84 -23.21
C GLU A 666 -10.10 17.81 -22.40
N TYR A 667 -9.58 18.32 -21.27
CA TYR A 667 -10.23 19.32 -20.44
C TYR A 667 -9.19 20.24 -19.78
N SER A 668 -9.60 21.48 -19.48
CA SER A 668 -8.77 22.43 -18.74
C SER A 668 -9.17 22.41 -17.27
N LEU A 669 -8.24 22.00 -16.41
CA LEU A 669 -8.30 22.32 -14.98
C LEU A 669 -7.74 23.73 -14.77
N SER A 670 -8.21 24.42 -13.71
CA SER A 670 -7.52 25.63 -13.30
C SER A 670 -6.10 25.28 -12.85
N SER A 671 -5.13 26.13 -13.18
CA SER A 671 -3.75 25.99 -12.71
C SER A 671 -3.69 25.87 -11.18
N ASP A 672 -4.60 26.57 -10.51
CA ASP A 672 -4.71 26.57 -9.05
C ASP A 672 -5.12 25.20 -8.52
N PHE A 673 -6.18 24.58 -9.06
CA PHE A 673 -6.61 23.26 -8.60
C PHE A 673 -5.51 22.21 -8.81
N LEU A 674 -4.83 22.24 -9.96
CA LEU A 674 -3.79 21.27 -10.23
C LEU A 674 -2.60 21.41 -9.27
N ALA A 675 -2.17 22.64 -8.97
CA ALA A 675 -1.11 22.87 -7.99
C ALA A 675 -1.50 22.35 -6.60
N LEU A 676 -2.77 22.56 -6.20
CA LEU A 676 -3.33 22.01 -4.95
C LEU A 676 -3.37 20.48 -4.98
N PHE A 677 -3.77 19.88 -6.11
CA PHE A 677 -3.82 18.43 -6.28
C PHE A 677 -2.45 17.78 -6.20
N ILE A 678 -1.44 18.32 -6.90
CA ILE A 678 -0.05 17.83 -6.83
C ILE A 678 0.47 17.94 -5.39
N SER A 679 0.22 19.07 -4.72
CA SER A 679 0.61 19.24 -3.31
C SER A 679 -0.08 18.22 -2.40
N TRP A 680 -1.36 17.94 -2.64
CA TRP A 680 -2.13 16.94 -1.89
C TRP A 680 -1.65 15.52 -2.12
N VAL A 681 -1.29 15.13 -3.35
CA VAL A 681 -0.65 13.83 -3.64
C VAL A 681 0.69 13.70 -2.90
N ARG A 682 1.44 14.81 -2.80
CA ARG A 682 2.71 14.86 -2.05
C ARG A 682 2.54 14.80 -0.53
N GLY A 683 1.33 15.00 0.00
CA GLY A 683 1.01 14.84 1.41
C GLY A 683 0.54 16.09 2.15
N PHE A 684 0.42 17.24 1.47
CA PHE A 684 -0.16 18.44 2.09
C PHE A 684 -1.66 18.26 2.29
N ASP A 685 -2.17 18.65 3.46
CA ASP A 685 -3.61 18.61 3.75
C ASP A 685 -4.35 19.86 3.25
N ILE A 686 -4.25 20.10 1.95
CA ILE A 686 -4.81 21.30 1.31
C ILE A 686 -6.34 21.40 1.48
N TRP A 687 -7.02 20.27 1.67
CA TRP A 687 -8.48 20.19 1.78
C TRP A 687 -8.98 19.83 3.19
N ASN A 688 -8.10 19.82 4.19
CA ASN A 688 -8.43 19.58 5.59
C ASN A 688 -9.13 18.22 5.80
N GLU A 689 -8.60 17.16 5.18
CA GLU A 689 -8.97 15.75 5.37
C GLU A 689 -8.56 15.23 6.75
N ASN A 690 -7.56 15.84 7.37
CA ASN A 690 -7.04 15.49 8.69
C ASN A 690 -6.88 16.76 9.55
N PRO A 691 -7.99 17.35 10.04
CA PRO A 691 -7.95 18.61 10.77
C PRO A 691 -7.09 18.58 12.03
N ALA A 692 -6.87 17.40 12.63
CA ALA A 692 -6.04 17.19 13.81
C ALA A 692 -4.53 17.25 13.56
N SER A 693 -4.07 17.27 12.31
CA SER A 693 -2.64 17.26 11.99
C SER A 693 -1.95 18.58 12.41
N THR A 694 -1.04 18.47 13.37
CA THR A 694 -0.10 19.55 13.74
C THR A 694 0.94 19.68 12.62
N GLY A 695 0.68 20.56 11.65
CA GLY A 695 1.53 20.74 10.45
C GLY A 695 0.74 20.81 9.15
N GLY A 696 -0.56 20.46 9.16
CA GLY A 696 -1.41 20.47 7.97
C GLY A 696 -1.06 19.36 6.98
N HIS A 697 -0.83 18.15 7.49
CA HIS A 697 -0.49 16.95 6.71
C HIS A 697 -1.66 15.98 6.68
N ARG A 698 -1.92 15.42 5.49
CA ARG A 698 -2.93 14.36 5.36
C ARG A 698 -2.30 13.03 5.72
N TYR A 699 -3.11 12.00 5.85
CA TYR A 699 -2.58 10.64 5.94
C TYR A 699 -1.90 10.25 4.61
N MET A 700 -0.56 10.17 4.58
CA MET A 700 0.22 10.04 3.34
C MET A 700 0.37 8.62 2.79
N PHE A 701 0.15 7.59 3.62
CA PHE A 701 0.31 6.18 3.25
C PHE A 701 -1.04 5.59 2.83
N ALA A 702 -1.33 5.47 1.54
CA ALA A 702 -2.58 4.85 1.11
C ALA A 702 -2.53 3.32 1.29
N ASP A 703 -3.70 2.70 1.28
CA ASP A 703 -3.83 1.27 1.43
C ASP A 703 -3.07 0.45 0.37
N VAL A 704 -2.62 -0.72 0.82
CA VAL A 704 -2.05 -1.79 0.00
C VAL A 704 -2.99 -2.97 0.12
N TYR A 705 -4.03 -3.00 -0.72
CA TYR A 705 -5.06 -4.03 -0.63
C TYR A 705 -4.60 -5.33 -1.29
N HIS A 706 -4.33 -5.33 -2.60
CA HIS A 706 -3.82 -6.50 -3.33
C HIS A 706 -2.37 -6.35 -3.80
N GLY A 707 -1.81 -5.14 -3.73
CA GLY A 707 -0.54 -4.75 -4.36
C GLY A 707 0.70 -5.55 -3.95
N GLY A 708 0.62 -6.30 -2.84
CA GLY A 708 1.69 -7.12 -2.30
C GLY A 708 2.92 -6.33 -1.84
N VAL A 709 3.84 -7.02 -1.18
CA VAL A 709 5.16 -6.49 -0.80
C VAL A 709 6.22 -7.39 -1.45
N THR A 710 7.24 -6.80 -2.05
CA THR A 710 8.38 -7.52 -2.63
C THR A 710 9.67 -6.97 -2.04
N GLU A 711 10.46 -7.85 -1.41
CA GLU A 711 11.80 -7.48 -0.93
C GLU A 711 12.83 -7.54 -2.07
N VAL A 712 13.76 -6.61 -2.12
CA VAL A 712 15.00 -6.70 -2.90
C VAL A 712 16.17 -6.41 -1.98
N GLY A 713 17.10 -7.34 -1.86
CA GLY A 713 18.35 -7.17 -1.10
C GLY A 713 19.53 -7.73 -1.90
N PRO A 714 20.63 -8.13 -1.23
CA PRO A 714 21.77 -8.74 -1.91
C PRO A 714 21.36 -9.93 -2.80
N PRO A 715 21.94 -10.11 -4.00
CA PRO A 715 21.62 -11.24 -4.87
C PRO A 715 21.96 -12.57 -4.20
N ARG A 716 21.01 -13.52 -4.16
CA ARG A 716 21.14 -14.81 -3.46
C ARG A 716 20.80 -16.02 -4.33
N ALA A 717 20.44 -15.82 -5.60
CA ALA A 717 20.02 -16.94 -6.44
C ALA A 717 21.22 -17.84 -6.80
N ASN A 718 21.08 -19.15 -6.67
CA ASN A 718 22.15 -20.08 -7.06
C ASN A 718 22.21 -20.35 -8.57
N TYR A 719 22.43 -19.32 -9.40
CA TYR A 719 22.58 -19.48 -10.85
C TYR A 719 23.98 -20.05 -11.18
N PRO A 720 24.07 -21.14 -11.98
CA PRO A 720 25.35 -21.75 -12.33
C PRO A 720 26.07 -20.95 -13.44
N SER A 721 26.36 -19.68 -13.19
CA SER A 721 26.99 -18.74 -14.12
C SER A 721 28.06 -17.92 -13.39
N GLN A 722 29.29 -17.89 -13.91
CA GLN A 722 30.35 -17.07 -13.35
C GLN A 722 29.97 -15.59 -13.36
N ALA A 723 29.30 -15.11 -14.42
CA ALA A 723 28.84 -13.72 -14.50
C ALA A 723 27.80 -13.39 -13.40
N TYR A 724 26.97 -14.37 -12.99
CA TYR A 724 26.05 -14.16 -11.86
C TYR A 724 26.81 -14.14 -10.54
N ALA A 725 27.77 -15.05 -10.35
CA ALA A 725 28.61 -15.06 -9.15
C ALA A 725 29.37 -13.74 -8.98
N ASP A 726 29.87 -13.17 -10.07
CA ASP A 726 30.54 -11.86 -10.07
C ASP A 726 29.55 -10.73 -9.73
N PHE A 727 28.33 -10.77 -10.27
CA PHE A 727 27.24 -9.83 -9.94
C PHE A 727 26.82 -9.91 -8.47
N ALA A 728 26.63 -11.11 -7.94
CA ALA A 728 26.29 -11.32 -6.53
C ALA A 728 27.40 -10.82 -5.61
N ALA A 729 28.67 -11.06 -5.97
CA ALA A 729 29.81 -10.57 -5.22
C ALA A 729 29.91 -9.03 -5.25
N SER A 730 29.60 -8.38 -6.38
CA SER A 730 29.66 -6.92 -6.48
C SER A 730 28.49 -6.19 -5.77
N HIS A 731 27.38 -6.88 -5.53
CA HIS A 731 26.19 -6.33 -4.86
C HIS A 731 25.92 -7.02 -3.51
N ALA A 732 26.94 -7.61 -2.88
CA ALA A 732 26.82 -8.30 -1.60
C ALA A 732 26.37 -7.36 -0.46
N GLU A 733 26.66 -6.06 -0.59
CA GLU A 733 26.28 -4.99 0.34
C GLU A 733 25.13 -4.12 -0.19
N ARG A 734 24.35 -4.60 -1.18
CA ARG A 734 23.17 -3.87 -1.64
C ARG A 734 22.15 -3.75 -0.51
N ASP A 735 21.74 -2.52 -0.21
CA ASP A 735 20.72 -2.21 0.79
C ASP A 735 19.45 -3.04 0.53
N LYS A 736 18.84 -3.52 1.62
CA LYS A 736 17.53 -4.18 1.55
C LYS A 736 16.46 -3.11 1.37
N ILE A 737 15.59 -3.27 0.38
CA ILE A 737 14.45 -2.40 0.12
C ILE A 737 13.19 -3.25 -0.02
N LEU A 738 12.10 -2.79 0.58
CA LEU A 738 10.76 -3.31 0.34
C LEU A 738 10.07 -2.43 -0.69
N TYR A 739 9.67 -3.03 -1.80
CA TYR A 739 8.83 -2.40 -2.80
C TYR A 739 7.37 -2.83 -2.61
N LEU A 740 6.46 -1.87 -2.62
CA LEU A 740 5.02 -2.13 -2.50
C LEU A 740 4.19 -1.10 -3.25
N GLN A 741 3.05 -1.53 -3.77
CA GLN A 741 2.15 -0.71 -4.56
C GLN A 741 0.93 -0.28 -3.73
N SER A 742 0.61 1.01 -3.71
CA SER A 742 -0.55 1.54 -3.00
C SER A 742 -1.59 2.16 -3.94
N ASN A 743 -2.83 2.20 -3.46
CA ASN A 743 -3.95 2.80 -4.18
C ASN A 743 -3.94 4.34 -4.23
N ALA A 744 -2.89 4.98 -3.70
CA ALA A 744 -2.54 6.37 -4.07
C ALA A 744 -1.91 6.48 -5.46
N GLY A 745 -1.69 5.36 -6.16
CA GLY A 745 -1.01 5.33 -7.44
C GLY A 745 0.51 5.36 -7.32
N LEU A 746 1.03 4.99 -6.15
CA LEU A 746 2.44 5.09 -5.79
C LEU A 746 3.04 3.68 -5.59
N LEU A 747 4.15 3.43 -6.25
CA LEU A 747 5.10 2.40 -5.84
C LEU A 747 6.04 3.00 -4.79
N HIS A 748 6.05 2.44 -3.59
CA HIS A 748 6.90 2.89 -2.49
C HIS A 748 8.19 2.05 -2.43
N ALA A 749 9.32 2.69 -2.15
CA ALA A 749 10.58 2.04 -1.78
C ALA A 749 10.85 2.31 -0.30
N ILE A 750 10.64 1.30 0.54
CA ILE A 750 10.74 1.38 1.99
C ILE A 750 12.05 0.71 2.45
N ASP A 751 12.78 1.39 3.32
CA ASP A 751 13.98 0.85 3.96
C ASP A 751 13.61 0.18 5.29
N PRO A 752 13.60 -1.16 5.35
CA PRO A 752 13.24 -1.88 6.56
C PRO A 752 14.33 -1.81 7.64
N GLU A 753 15.57 -1.44 7.31
CA GLU A 753 16.68 -1.31 8.27
C GLU A 753 16.72 0.08 8.93
N ASN A 754 15.94 1.04 8.41
CA ASN A 754 15.79 2.39 8.96
C ASN A 754 14.32 2.68 9.32
N ASN A 755 13.77 1.89 10.24
CA ASN A 755 12.43 2.06 10.82
C ASN A 755 11.31 2.23 9.77
N GLY A 756 11.39 1.53 8.64
CA GLY A 756 10.38 1.62 7.59
C GLY A 756 10.35 2.97 6.86
N ALA A 757 11.46 3.70 6.79
CA ALA A 757 11.52 4.99 6.12
C ALA A 757 11.30 4.86 4.59
N GLU A 758 10.42 5.70 4.03
CA GLU A 758 10.25 5.83 2.57
C GLU A 758 11.48 6.54 1.95
N LYS A 759 12.29 5.81 1.18
CA LYS A 759 13.43 6.37 0.44
C LYS A 759 12.96 7.24 -0.72
N TRP A 760 11.98 6.71 -1.45
CA TRP A 760 11.35 7.35 -2.58
C TRP A 760 10.05 6.65 -2.96
N ALA A 761 9.21 7.34 -3.73
CA ALA A 761 8.03 6.76 -4.36
C ALA A 761 8.00 7.07 -5.86
N PHE A 762 7.34 6.22 -6.65
CA PHE A 762 7.24 6.34 -8.10
C PHE A 762 5.78 6.25 -8.57
N ILE A 763 5.36 7.16 -9.44
CA ILE A 763 4.08 7.12 -10.13
C ILE A 763 4.31 6.64 -11.57
N PRO A 764 3.88 5.41 -11.93
CA PRO A 764 4.00 4.89 -13.29
C PRO A 764 3.23 5.73 -14.31
N PRO A 765 3.70 5.81 -15.57
CA PRO A 765 3.05 6.63 -16.59
C PRO A 765 1.61 6.19 -16.89
N ASN A 766 1.28 4.92 -16.71
CA ASN A 766 -0.08 4.39 -16.90
C ASN A 766 -1.06 4.84 -15.80
N VAL A 767 -0.56 5.31 -14.66
CA VAL A 767 -1.38 5.85 -13.57
C VAL A 767 -1.46 7.36 -13.67
N LEU A 768 -0.31 8.01 -13.91
CA LEU A 768 -0.22 9.45 -14.01
C LEU A 768 -0.93 9.98 -15.26
N GLY A 769 -0.67 9.37 -16.41
CA GLY A 769 -1.11 9.83 -17.71
C GLY A 769 -2.61 9.65 -17.91
N ASN A 770 -3.17 10.44 -18.82
CA ASN A 770 -4.57 10.34 -19.25
C ASN A 770 -5.59 10.47 -18.10
N GLY A 771 -5.28 11.25 -17.05
CA GLY A 771 -6.26 11.63 -16.03
C GLY A 771 -6.61 10.58 -14.98
N ARG A 772 -6.06 9.36 -15.02
CA ARG A 772 -6.43 8.30 -14.06
C ARG A 772 -6.15 8.70 -12.59
N LEU A 773 -5.00 9.34 -12.32
CA LEU A 773 -4.69 9.79 -10.97
C LEU A 773 -5.69 10.82 -10.42
N LEU A 774 -6.30 11.66 -11.28
CA LEU A 774 -7.30 12.66 -10.86
C LEU A 774 -8.56 12.02 -10.29
N GLY A 775 -8.82 10.73 -10.55
CA GLY A 775 -9.94 9.99 -10.00
C GLY A 775 -10.00 9.99 -8.46
N LEU A 776 -8.88 10.29 -7.78
CA LEU A 776 -8.81 10.45 -6.33
C LEU A 776 -9.57 11.70 -5.82
N LYS A 777 -9.74 12.70 -6.68
CA LYS A 777 -10.45 13.96 -6.43
C LYS A 777 -11.43 14.30 -7.55
N GLY A 778 -11.86 13.31 -8.32
CA GLY A 778 -12.68 13.51 -9.51
C GLY A 778 -13.52 12.30 -9.90
N GLU A 779 -14.64 12.57 -10.56
CA GLU A 779 -15.45 11.57 -11.25
C GLU A 779 -15.49 11.89 -12.74
N PHE A 780 -15.25 10.88 -13.55
CA PHE A 780 -15.32 10.98 -15.00
C PHE A 780 -16.69 10.52 -15.49
N ALA A 781 -17.27 11.27 -16.41
CA ALA A 781 -18.49 10.90 -17.12
C ALA A 781 -18.15 10.27 -18.48
N ASN A 782 -19.10 9.52 -19.05
CA ASN A 782 -18.96 8.89 -20.36
C ASN A 782 -18.72 9.85 -21.53
N ASP A 783 -19.08 11.13 -21.38
CA ASP A 783 -18.83 12.17 -22.37
C ASP A 783 -17.42 12.78 -22.25
N GLY A 784 -16.55 12.20 -21.40
CA GLY A 784 -15.18 12.64 -21.18
C GLY A 784 -15.05 13.82 -20.21
N LYS A 785 -16.14 14.31 -19.62
CA LYS A 785 -16.08 15.39 -18.63
C LYS A 785 -15.64 14.86 -17.26
N VAL A 786 -14.93 15.71 -16.52
CA VAL A 786 -14.56 15.46 -15.13
C VAL A 786 -15.29 16.42 -14.20
N GLU A 787 -15.93 15.89 -13.16
CA GLU A 787 -16.36 16.66 -11.99
C GLU A 787 -15.27 16.56 -10.92
N VAL A 788 -14.62 17.69 -10.59
CA VAL A 788 -13.58 17.74 -9.55
C VAL A 788 -14.15 18.13 -8.19
N TYR A 789 -13.68 17.46 -7.16
CA TYR A 789 -14.08 17.64 -5.76
C TYR A 789 -13.07 18.57 -5.09
N ASN A 790 -13.25 19.87 -5.28
CA ASN A 790 -12.46 20.91 -4.60
C ASN A 790 -12.98 21.15 -3.17
N ARG A 791 -13.08 20.09 -2.37
CA ARG A 791 -13.60 20.06 -1.01
C ARG A 791 -12.94 18.92 -0.22
N THR A 792 -13.21 18.85 1.07
CA THR A 792 -12.62 17.87 2.01
C THR A 792 -12.63 16.43 1.50
N PRO A 793 -13.76 15.80 1.13
CA PRO A 793 -13.76 14.37 0.81
C PRO A 793 -12.88 14.01 -0.39
N SER A 794 -12.29 12.81 -0.37
CA SER A 794 -11.64 12.18 -1.52
C SER A 794 -12.29 10.84 -1.85
N ILE A 795 -11.98 10.30 -3.03
CA ILE A 795 -12.66 9.13 -3.58
C ILE A 795 -11.68 7.96 -3.66
N PRO A 796 -11.85 6.89 -2.87
CA PRO A 796 -11.06 5.67 -3.01
C PRO A 796 -11.13 5.12 -4.42
N ARG A 797 -9.98 4.87 -5.03
CA ARG A 797 -9.86 4.26 -6.36
C ARG A 797 -8.91 3.08 -6.31
N TYR A 798 -9.16 2.10 -7.17
CA TYR A 798 -8.10 1.17 -7.53
C TYR A 798 -7.16 1.89 -8.49
N LEU A 799 -5.88 1.99 -8.14
CA LEU A 799 -4.84 2.59 -8.99
C LEU A 799 -3.70 1.60 -9.23
N LEU A 800 -2.82 1.41 -8.25
CA LEU A 800 -1.81 0.35 -8.27
C LEU A 800 -2.20 -0.74 -7.27
N ASP A 801 -3.08 -1.62 -7.72
CA ASP A 801 -3.66 -2.70 -6.93
C ASP A 801 -3.30 -4.09 -7.50
N GLY A 802 -2.30 -4.16 -8.38
CA GLY A 802 -1.90 -5.40 -9.01
C GLY A 802 -0.66 -6.02 -8.39
N PRO A 803 -0.36 -7.28 -8.75
CA PRO A 803 0.85 -7.95 -8.30
C PRO A 803 2.11 -7.15 -8.63
N LEU A 804 3.09 -7.23 -7.72
CA LEU A 804 4.42 -6.66 -7.86
C LEU A 804 5.45 -7.76 -7.75
N VAL A 805 6.46 -7.73 -8.61
CA VAL A 805 7.48 -8.77 -8.62
C VAL A 805 8.88 -8.27 -8.95
N ALA A 806 9.93 -8.87 -8.38
CA ALA A 806 11.32 -8.53 -8.68
C ALA A 806 12.20 -9.76 -8.87
N GLU A 807 12.99 -9.79 -9.95
CA GLU A 807 13.94 -10.87 -10.22
C GLU A 807 15.26 -10.39 -10.81
N ASP A 808 16.32 -11.16 -10.56
CA ASP A 808 17.61 -10.96 -11.22
C ASP A 808 17.57 -11.57 -12.62
N VAL A 809 17.83 -10.76 -13.65
CA VAL A 809 17.75 -11.14 -15.06
C VAL A 809 19.05 -10.79 -15.78
N LEU A 810 19.38 -11.53 -16.84
CA LEU A 810 20.50 -11.23 -17.72
C LEU A 810 20.01 -10.35 -18.88
N MET A 811 20.37 -9.07 -18.87
CA MET A 811 19.98 -8.07 -19.87
C MET A 811 21.22 -7.46 -20.53
N GLY A 812 21.30 -7.54 -21.87
CA GLY A 812 22.44 -6.98 -22.61
C GLY A 812 23.81 -7.61 -22.27
N GLY A 813 23.83 -8.82 -21.69
CA GLY A 813 25.03 -9.50 -21.22
C GLY A 813 25.44 -9.18 -19.77
N GLU A 814 24.67 -8.35 -19.07
CA GLU A 814 24.90 -7.98 -17.67
C GLU A 814 23.71 -8.39 -16.80
N TRP A 815 23.99 -8.79 -15.56
CA TRP A 815 22.94 -9.10 -14.60
C TRP A 815 22.38 -7.82 -13.99
N ARG A 816 21.05 -7.77 -13.88
CA ARG A 816 20.27 -6.64 -13.39
C ARG A 816 19.11 -7.17 -12.55
N THR A 817 18.61 -6.40 -11.60
CA THR A 817 17.39 -6.74 -10.84
C THR A 817 16.23 -5.92 -11.39
N ILE A 818 15.26 -6.58 -12.01
CA ILE A 818 14.11 -5.93 -12.65
C ILE A 818 12.86 -6.15 -11.82
N LEU A 819 12.17 -5.04 -11.54
CA LEU A 819 10.87 -4.98 -10.91
C LEU A 819 9.79 -4.86 -12.00
N VAL A 820 8.78 -5.73 -11.99
CA VAL A 820 7.61 -5.65 -12.87
C VAL A 820 6.37 -5.46 -12.01
N GLY A 821 5.65 -4.36 -12.24
CA GLY A 821 4.41 -4.02 -11.52
C GLY A 821 3.19 -4.05 -12.44
N LEU A 822 2.11 -4.65 -11.96
CA LEU A 822 0.82 -4.70 -12.65
C LEU A 822 -0.17 -3.74 -11.96
N LEU A 823 -1.16 -3.23 -12.71
CA LEU A 823 -2.19 -2.34 -12.16
C LEU A 823 -3.34 -3.09 -11.47
N GLY A 824 -3.54 -4.39 -11.74
CA GLY A 824 -4.57 -5.19 -11.10
C GLY A 824 -5.98 -4.68 -11.41
N TYR A 825 -6.73 -4.32 -10.37
CA TYR A 825 -8.05 -3.69 -10.53
C TYR A 825 -8.00 -2.26 -11.06
N GLY A 826 -6.86 -1.58 -10.99
CA GLY A 826 -6.70 -0.19 -11.38
C GLY A 826 -6.55 0.04 -12.89
N GLY A 827 -6.29 -0.99 -13.70
CA GLY A 827 -6.06 -0.81 -15.13
C GLY A 827 -5.80 -2.11 -15.90
N GLN A 828 -5.72 -1.98 -17.23
CA GLN A 828 -5.30 -3.06 -18.13
C GLN A 828 -3.85 -2.82 -18.55
N GLY A 829 -2.94 -2.86 -17.59
CA GLY A 829 -1.56 -2.49 -17.87
C GLY A 829 -0.56 -3.04 -16.88
N LEU A 830 0.71 -2.78 -17.21
CA LEU A 830 1.88 -3.16 -16.45
C LEU A 830 3.08 -2.25 -16.82
N TYR A 831 4.10 -2.24 -15.98
CA TYR A 831 5.33 -1.46 -16.14
C TYR A 831 6.54 -2.21 -15.58
N ALA A 832 7.74 -1.78 -15.98
CA ALA A 832 9.00 -2.33 -15.47
C ALA A 832 10.02 -1.24 -15.10
N LEU A 833 10.75 -1.49 -14.01
CA LEU A 833 11.87 -0.69 -13.52
C LEU A 833 13.11 -1.59 -13.35
N ASP A 834 14.28 -1.09 -13.71
CA ASP A 834 15.56 -1.62 -13.22
C ASP A 834 15.84 -1.00 -11.85
N VAL A 835 15.87 -1.86 -10.82
CA VAL A 835 16.12 -1.51 -9.41
C VAL A 835 17.40 -2.18 -8.91
N THR A 836 18.34 -2.48 -9.83
CA THR A 836 19.64 -3.06 -9.48
C THR A 836 20.35 -2.22 -8.42
N GLU A 837 20.32 -0.91 -8.61
CA GLU A 837 20.83 0.11 -7.69
C GLU A 837 19.65 0.81 -7.01
N PRO A 838 19.40 0.58 -5.71
CA PRO A 838 18.26 1.15 -4.97
C PRO A 838 18.10 2.67 -5.05
N GLU A 839 19.23 3.38 -5.13
CA GLU A 839 19.30 4.85 -5.16
C GLU A 839 19.31 5.41 -6.60
N GLU A 840 19.37 4.54 -7.63
CA GLU A 840 19.37 4.93 -9.04
C GLU A 840 18.36 4.10 -9.86
N PRO A 841 17.07 4.04 -9.48
CA PRO A 841 16.07 3.29 -10.24
C PRO A 841 15.93 3.84 -11.66
N VAL A 842 15.74 2.94 -12.63
CA VAL A 842 15.62 3.29 -14.05
C VAL A 842 14.32 2.74 -14.62
N PHE A 843 13.46 3.62 -15.13
CA PHE A 843 12.29 3.24 -15.91
C PHE A 843 12.68 2.56 -17.22
N LEU A 844 12.09 1.39 -17.50
CA LEU A 844 12.32 0.64 -18.73
C LEU A 844 11.19 0.81 -19.73
N TRP A 845 9.96 0.46 -19.34
CA TRP A 845 8.78 0.52 -20.21
C TRP A 845 7.48 0.38 -19.41
N ALA A 846 6.36 0.74 -20.05
CA ALA A 846 5.02 0.48 -19.56
C ALA A 846 4.04 0.32 -20.73
N VAL A 847 2.95 -0.43 -20.50
CA VAL A 847 1.90 -0.65 -21.52
C VAL A 847 0.50 -0.64 -20.88
N GLU A 848 -0.46 0.00 -21.54
CA GLU A 848 -1.87 0.05 -21.15
C GLU A 848 -2.77 -0.26 -22.35
N ASN A 849 -3.72 -1.17 -22.17
CA ASN A 849 -4.76 -1.47 -23.16
C ASN A 849 -6.07 -0.76 -22.81
N ASN A 850 -6.32 0.40 -23.40
CA ASN A 850 -7.54 1.16 -23.11
C ASN A 850 -8.75 0.58 -23.85
N ILE A 851 -9.64 -0.09 -23.10
CA ILE A 851 -10.83 -0.76 -23.66
C ILE A 851 -12.13 -0.44 -22.93
N VAL A 852 -12.10 0.42 -21.91
CA VAL A 852 -13.27 0.76 -21.07
C VAL A 852 -13.52 2.26 -21.10
N THR A 853 -14.79 2.67 -20.98
CA THR A 853 -15.17 4.08 -20.89
C THR A 853 -14.52 4.76 -19.67
N PRO A 854 -14.33 6.10 -19.67
CA PRO A 854 -13.71 6.82 -18.57
C PRO A 854 -14.34 6.58 -17.19
N ASP A 855 -15.65 6.36 -17.14
CA ASP A 855 -16.41 6.06 -15.91
C ASP A 855 -16.37 4.58 -15.49
N GLY A 856 -15.80 3.71 -16.33
CA GLY A 856 -15.70 2.27 -16.08
C GLY A 856 -16.98 1.47 -16.35
N SER A 857 -18.04 2.09 -16.87
CA SER A 857 -19.37 1.48 -16.98
C SER A 857 -19.54 0.52 -18.15
N SER A 858 -18.76 0.66 -19.23
CA SER A 858 -18.92 -0.16 -20.43
C SER A 858 -17.64 -0.25 -21.26
N ALA A 859 -17.56 -1.25 -22.14
CA ALA A 859 -16.45 -1.38 -23.07
C ALA A 859 -16.51 -0.30 -24.18
N LEU A 860 -15.36 0.25 -24.55
CA LEU A 860 -15.21 1.13 -25.70
C LEU A 860 -15.56 0.38 -27.00
N GLY A 861 -16.10 1.11 -27.98
CA GLY A 861 -16.27 0.60 -29.35
C GLY A 861 -14.92 0.18 -29.95
N ALA A 862 -14.92 -0.84 -30.82
CA ALA A 862 -13.70 -1.46 -31.34
C ALA A 862 -12.70 -0.46 -31.96
N ASP A 863 -13.21 0.52 -32.71
CA ASP A 863 -12.39 1.55 -33.37
C ASP A 863 -11.79 2.58 -32.39
N SER A 864 -12.32 2.65 -31.16
CA SER A 864 -11.82 3.53 -30.11
C SER A 864 -10.77 2.86 -29.23
N ARG A 865 -10.49 1.56 -29.38
CA ARG A 865 -9.56 0.83 -28.50
C ARG A 865 -8.12 1.00 -28.95
N LYS A 866 -7.22 1.24 -28.00
CA LYS A 866 -5.82 1.59 -28.28
C LYS A 866 -4.89 0.95 -27.26
N ILE A 867 -3.69 0.62 -27.72
CA ILE A 867 -2.55 0.27 -26.88
C ILE A 867 -1.69 1.51 -26.70
N HIS A 868 -1.44 1.89 -25.46
CA HIS A 868 -0.53 2.95 -25.08
C HIS A 868 0.76 2.32 -24.60
N TYR A 869 1.89 2.76 -25.14
CA TYR A 869 3.18 2.16 -24.86
C TYR A 869 4.24 3.24 -24.60
N TRP A 870 4.89 3.12 -23.45
CA TRP A 870 5.98 3.96 -23.00
C TRP A 870 7.26 3.14 -22.95
N LYS A 871 8.36 3.70 -23.42
CA LYS A 871 9.67 3.05 -23.28
C LYS A 871 10.78 4.05 -23.00
N LYS A 872 11.83 3.56 -22.37
CA LYS A 872 13.09 4.27 -22.20
C LYS A 872 13.65 4.67 -23.57
N SER A 873 13.80 5.97 -23.81
CA SER A 873 14.46 6.48 -25.01
C SER A 873 15.98 6.54 -24.85
N ARG A 874 16.69 6.91 -25.92
CA ARG A 874 18.12 7.26 -25.87
C ARG A 874 18.37 8.64 -25.24
N SER A 875 17.32 9.45 -25.12
CA SER A 875 17.33 10.73 -24.40
C SER A 875 16.86 10.51 -22.95
N LEU A 876 16.68 11.58 -22.18
CA LEU A 876 16.09 11.49 -20.84
C LEU A 876 14.57 11.28 -20.89
N GLN A 877 13.90 11.75 -21.95
CA GLN A 877 12.46 11.64 -22.14
C GLN A 877 12.03 10.19 -22.40
N ALA A 878 10.88 9.77 -21.87
CA ALA A 878 10.25 8.51 -22.26
C ALA A 878 9.61 8.64 -23.65
N ASP A 879 9.86 7.68 -24.54
CA ASP A 879 9.15 7.60 -25.82
C ASP A 879 7.72 7.11 -25.54
N TYR A 880 6.71 7.88 -25.96
CA TYR A 880 5.30 7.53 -25.83
C TYR A 880 4.66 7.32 -27.20
N THR A 881 4.04 6.16 -27.41
CA THR A 881 3.37 5.80 -28.67
C THR A 881 1.98 5.24 -28.41
N ILE A 882 1.07 5.47 -29.37
CA ILE A 882 -0.31 4.99 -29.32
C ILE A 882 -0.57 4.14 -30.57
N HIS A 883 -1.10 2.94 -30.37
CA HIS A 883 -1.40 1.98 -31.43
C HIS A 883 -2.88 1.63 -31.43
N PRO A 884 -3.66 2.04 -32.44
CA PRO A 884 -5.04 1.58 -32.60
C PRO A 884 -5.11 0.05 -32.69
N HIS A 885 -6.14 -0.58 -32.12
CA HIS A 885 -6.33 -2.04 -32.17
C HIS A 885 -6.34 -2.61 -33.61
N ALA A 886 -6.74 -1.80 -34.59
CA ALA A 886 -6.77 -2.16 -36.00
C ALA A 886 -5.37 -2.21 -36.66
N GLU A 887 -4.39 -1.51 -36.09
CA GLU A 887 -3.09 -1.25 -36.72
C GLU A 887 -1.90 -1.76 -35.90
N VAL A 888 -2.13 -2.23 -34.66
CA VAL A 888 -1.07 -2.70 -33.76
C VAL A 888 -0.33 -3.93 -34.29
N GLY A 889 1.01 -3.88 -34.26
CA GLY A 889 1.91 -4.98 -34.61
C GLY A 889 1.87 -6.15 -33.63
N GLU A 890 2.45 -7.29 -33.99
CA GLU A 890 2.42 -8.50 -33.16
C GLU A 890 3.18 -8.33 -31.84
N GLU A 891 4.28 -7.56 -31.88
CA GLU A 891 5.16 -7.22 -30.76
C GLU A 891 4.47 -6.38 -29.68
N LEU A 892 3.39 -5.67 -30.00
CA LEU A 892 2.60 -4.87 -29.07
C LEU A 892 1.13 -5.27 -29.06
N ASP A 893 0.78 -6.47 -29.54
CA ASP A 893 -0.60 -6.97 -29.59
C ASP A 893 -1.14 -7.38 -28.20
N TYR A 894 -1.31 -6.37 -27.36
CA TYR A 894 -1.94 -6.43 -26.04
C TYR A 894 -3.46 -6.26 -26.10
N ARG A 895 -4.10 -6.47 -27.27
CA ARG A 895 -5.56 -6.25 -27.42
C ARG A 895 -6.40 -7.13 -26.48
N GLY A 896 -5.86 -8.28 -26.09
CA GLY A 896 -6.46 -9.21 -25.14
C GLY A 896 -6.08 -8.95 -23.68
N LEU A 897 -5.28 -7.93 -23.37
CA LEU A 897 -4.88 -7.60 -22.00
C LEU A 897 -6.06 -6.98 -21.25
N TYR A 898 -6.44 -7.59 -20.15
CA TYR A 898 -7.50 -7.14 -19.25
C TYR A 898 -6.91 -6.75 -17.89
N ARG A 899 -7.74 -6.71 -16.83
CA ARG A 899 -7.27 -6.40 -15.47
C ARG A 899 -6.16 -7.36 -15.08
N THR A 900 -4.98 -6.82 -14.81
CA THR A 900 -3.73 -7.57 -14.70
C THR A 900 -3.58 -8.18 -13.30
N LEU A 901 -4.42 -9.18 -13.01
CA LEU A 901 -4.46 -9.91 -11.73
C LEU A 901 -3.54 -11.16 -11.71
N SER A 902 -3.13 -11.63 -12.89
CA SER A 902 -2.24 -12.79 -13.03
C SER A 902 -0.81 -12.37 -12.70
N THR A 903 -0.32 -12.76 -11.53
CA THR A 903 1.06 -12.49 -11.10
C THR A 903 2.04 -13.10 -12.12
N PRO A 904 2.97 -12.30 -12.68
CA PRO A 904 3.89 -12.79 -13.71
C PRO A 904 5.00 -13.64 -13.11
N ILE A 905 5.41 -14.69 -13.83
CA ILE A 905 6.69 -15.36 -13.60
C ILE A 905 7.76 -14.64 -14.41
N VAL A 906 8.83 -14.19 -13.76
CA VAL A 906 10.02 -13.64 -14.46
C VAL A 906 11.09 -14.72 -14.51
N ALA A 907 11.35 -15.25 -15.70
CA ALA A 907 12.28 -16.36 -15.88
C ALA A 907 12.96 -16.33 -17.26
N ASN A 908 14.09 -17.03 -17.36
CA ASN A 908 14.71 -17.31 -18.65
C ASN A 908 13.95 -18.45 -19.34
N ALA A 909 13.23 -18.15 -20.42
CA ALA A 909 12.38 -19.10 -21.12
C ALA A 909 13.08 -19.67 -22.36
N ALA A 910 12.93 -20.98 -22.52
CA ALA A 910 13.56 -21.71 -23.61
C ALA A 910 12.89 -21.43 -24.97
N GLY A 911 13.68 -21.06 -25.97
CA GLY A 911 13.26 -21.07 -27.37
C GLY A 911 12.13 -20.09 -27.72
N VAL A 912 12.27 -18.83 -27.31
CA VAL A 912 11.21 -17.83 -27.46
C VAL A 912 11.40 -16.93 -28.68
N VAL A 913 12.63 -16.70 -29.14
CA VAL A 913 12.94 -15.88 -30.33
C VAL A 913 13.51 -16.74 -31.45
N ASN A 914 13.02 -16.53 -32.68
CA ASN A 914 13.57 -17.19 -33.87
C ASN A 914 14.78 -16.41 -34.39
N GLY A 915 16.00 -16.91 -34.14
CA GLY A 915 17.26 -16.32 -34.62
C GLY A 915 17.53 -16.57 -36.11
N GLY A 916 16.65 -17.27 -36.82
CA GLY A 916 16.82 -17.69 -38.21
C GLY A 916 17.64 -18.98 -38.35
N GLN A 917 17.60 -19.60 -39.53
CA GLN A 917 18.25 -20.88 -39.85
C GLN A 917 17.93 -22.06 -38.90
N GLY A 918 16.79 -21.99 -38.20
CA GLY A 918 16.37 -23.02 -37.25
C GLY A 918 17.06 -22.94 -35.88
N LEU A 919 17.72 -21.83 -35.55
CA LEU A 919 18.25 -21.57 -34.21
C LEU A 919 17.27 -20.70 -33.42
N TRP A 920 16.87 -21.18 -32.25
CA TRP A 920 16.00 -20.46 -31.32
C TRP A 920 16.78 -19.98 -30.11
N GLU A 921 16.50 -18.76 -29.68
CA GLU A 921 17.19 -18.10 -28.58
C GLU A 921 16.32 -18.06 -27.32
N ASP A 922 16.96 -18.31 -26.19
CA ASP A 922 16.37 -18.18 -24.85
C ASP A 922 16.36 -16.70 -24.45
N ARG A 923 15.29 -16.26 -23.79
CA ARG A 923 15.17 -14.87 -23.32
C ARG A 923 14.54 -14.82 -21.94
N TRP A 924 14.95 -13.81 -21.18
CA TRP A 924 14.28 -13.41 -19.95
C TRP A 924 12.93 -12.78 -20.28
N VAL A 925 11.86 -13.42 -19.79
CA VAL A 925 10.48 -13.02 -20.06
C VAL A 925 9.69 -12.91 -18.77
N ALA A 926 8.73 -11.99 -18.76
CA ALA A 926 7.60 -12.01 -17.84
C ALA A 926 6.48 -12.83 -18.49
N VAL A 927 6.08 -13.93 -17.86
CA VAL A 927 5.02 -14.83 -18.34
C VAL A 927 3.78 -14.64 -17.48
N MET A 928 2.67 -14.27 -18.11
CA MET A 928 1.41 -14.03 -17.38
C MET A 928 0.18 -14.35 -18.23
N GLY A 929 -0.92 -14.67 -17.57
CA GLY A 929 -2.24 -14.70 -18.19
C GLY A 929 -2.70 -13.29 -18.57
N ASN A 930 -3.59 -13.20 -19.54
CA ASN A 930 -4.09 -11.92 -20.05
C ASN A 930 -5.06 -11.19 -19.10
N GLY A 931 -5.37 -11.74 -17.92
CA GLY A 931 -6.13 -11.05 -16.88
C GLY A 931 -7.64 -11.28 -16.93
N HIS A 932 -8.37 -10.58 -16.07
CA HIS A 932 -9.82 -10.70 -15.94
C HIS A 932 -10.58 -9.62 -16.72
N PRO A 933 -11.52 -9.97 -17.62
CA PRO A 933 -12.20 -9.01 -18.48
C PRO A 933 -13.16 -8.08 -17.75
N GLY A 934 -13.50 -8.37 -16.48
CA GLY A 934 -14.51 -7.62 -15.73
C GLY A 934 -15.94 -7.83 -16.25
N ASN A 935 -16.91 -7.14 -15.67
CA ASN A 935 -18.32 -7.26 -16.05
C ASN A 935 -18.79 -6.09 -16.92
N PHE A 936 -18.07 -5.81 -18.01
CA PHE A 936 -18.34 -4.65 -18.89
C PHE A 936 -19.28 -4.94 -20.08
N GLY A 937 -20.11 -5.99 -19.98
CA GLY A 937 -21.21 -6.25 -20.92
C GLY A 937 -20.82 -6.87 -22.28
N GLY A 938 -19.77 -7.70 -22.35
CA GLY A 938 -19.33 -8.36 -23.59
C GLY A 938 -19.00 -9.85 -23.43
N ASN A 939 -18.87 -10.58 -24.54
CA ASN A 939 -18.30 -11.94 -24.58
C ASN A 939 -16.94 -11.91 -23.87
N PRO A 940 -16.61 -12.83 -22.93
CA PRO A 940 -15.43 -12.78 -22.06
C PRO A 940 -14.06 -12.57 -22.73
N GLY A 941 -13.97 -12.40 -24.05
CA GLY A 941 -12.71 -12.21 -24.73
C GLY A 941 -11.98 -13.53 -24.91
N ARG A 942 -10.99 -13.55 -25.81
CA ARG A 942 -10.15 -14.73 -26.02
C ARG A 942 -9.04 -14.74 -24.98
N GLY A 943 -8.80 -15.89 -24.37
CA GLY A 943 -7.69 -16.08 -23.44
C GLY A 943 -6.35 -16.15 -24.14
N THR A 944 -5.31 -15.68 -23.46
CA THR A 944 -3.93 -15.69 -23.96
C THR A 944 -2.99 -15.72 -22.76
N VAL A 945 -1.90 -16.48 -22.88
CA VAL A 945 -0.74 -16.34 -21.99
C VAL A 945 0.34 -15.61 -22.76
N TYR A 946 0.80 -14.48 -22.22
CA TYR A 946 1.84 -13.65 -22.81
C TYR A 946 3.21 -14.08 -22.32
N MET A 947 4.19 -14.09 -23.22
CA MET A 947 5.62 -14.12 -22.90
C MET A 947 6.21 -12.79 -23.35
N ILE A 948 6.44 -11.91 -22.38
CA ILE A 948 6.80 -10.51 -22.59
C ILE A 948 8.29 -10.36 -22.34
N ASP A 949 9.02 -9.75 -23.25
CA ASP A 949 10.42 -9.43 -23.03
C ASP A 949 10.57 -8.46 -21.85
N VAL A 950 11.35 -8.84 -20.84
CA VAL A 950 11.51 -8.02 -19.63
C VAL A 950 12.21 -6.69 -19.92
N GLN A 951 13.01 -6.63 -20.98
CA GLN A 951 13.77 -5.43 -21.33
C GLN A 951 12.95 -4.41 -22.12
N SER A 952 12.13 -4.84 -23.08
CA SER A 952 11.36 -3.93 -23.95
C SER A 952 9.86 -3.87 -23.65
N GLY A 953 9.28 -4.87 -23.01
CA GLY A 953 7.83 -4.99 -22.89
C GLY A 953 7.16 -5.47 -24.18
N GLU A 954 7.93 -5.90 -25.18
CA GLU A 954 7.39 -6.49 -26.41
C GLU A 954 6.99 -7.95 -26.18
N ILE A 955 5.91 -8.37 -26.84
CA ILE A 955 5.44 -9.74 -26.81
C ILE A 955 6.33 -10.58 -27.72
N LEU A 956 7.12 -11.49 -27.13
CA LEU A 956 7.92 -12.45 -27.89
C LEU A 956 7.09 -13.63 -28.35
N ARG A 957 6.07 -14.01 -27.56
CA ARG A 957 5.18 -15.14 -27.86
C ARG A 957 3.84 -15.03 -27.17
N LYS A 958 2.80 -15.52 -27.83
CA LYS A 958 1.45 -15.71 -27.29
C LYS A 958 1.11 -17.19 -27.29
N LEU A 959 0.74 -17.72 -26.14
CA LEU A 959 0.21 -19.07 -26.03
C LEU A 959 -1.32 -19.02 -25.97
N SER A 960 -1.95 -19.89 -26.76
CA SER A 960 -3.40 -20.07 -26.81
C SER A 960 -3.71 -21.56 -26.92
N ALA A 961 -4.97 -21.93 -26.67
CA ALA A 961 -5.45 -23.30 -26.86
C ALA A 961 -6.46 -23.31 -27.99
N GLN A 962 -6.25 -24.14 -29.01
CA GLN A 962 -7.11 -24.18 -30.20
C GLN A 962 -7.90 -25.50 -30.25
N ASP A 963 -9.14 -25.45 -30.76
CA ASP A 963 -9.87 -26.66 -31.13
C ASP A 963 -9.38 -27.24 -32.46
N SER A 964 -9.97 -28.36 -32.89
CA SER A 964 -9.65 -29.01 -34.16
C SER A 964 -9.95 -28.16 -35.40
N GLY A 965 -10.75 -27.10 -35.26
CA GLY A 965 -11.02 -26.10 -36.30
C GLY A 965 -10.08 -24.89 -36.26
N GLY A 966 -9.13 -24.84 -35.32
CA GLY A 966 -8.20 -23.73 -35.12
C GLY A 966 -8.77 -22.55 -34.34
N ALA A 967 -10.00 -22.66 -33.80
CA ALA A 967 -10.58 -21.60 -32.99
C ALA A 967 -9.99 -21.59 -31.58
N ASN A 968 -9.62 -20.40 -31.07
CA ASN A 968 -9.12 -20.29 -29.70
C ASN A 968 -10.25 -20.61 -28.70
N VAL A 969 -10.06 -21.65 -27.92
CA VAL A 969 -10.96 -22.13 -26.86
C VAL A 969 -10.48 -21.78 -25.45
N LEU A 970 -9.26 -21.23 -25.32
CA LEU A 970 -8.78 -20.69 -24.04
C LEU A 970 -9.63 -19.47 -23.68
N LYS A 971 -10.24 -19.48 -22.50
CA LYS A 971 -10.89 -18.31 -21.91
C LYS A 971 -9.84 -17.45 -21.18
N PRO A 972 -10.14 -16.18 -20.83
CA PRO A 972 -9.20 -15.33 -20.10
C PRO A 972 -8.53 -16.05 -18.94
N VAL A 973 -7.24 -15.78 -18.76
CA VAL A 973 -6.42 -16.39 -17.73
C VAL A 973 -6.13 -15.31 -16.70
N CYS A 974 -6.89 -15.30 -15.60
CA CYS A 974 -6.70 -14.36 -14.50
C CYS A 974 -5.83 -14.92 -13.38
N SER A 975 -5.79 -16.24 -13.21
CA SER A 975 -4.90 -16.88 -12.25
C SER A 975 -3.43 -16.69 -12.63
N PRO A 976 -2.51 -16.55 -11.67
CA PRO A 976 -1.08 -16.69 -11.92
C PRO A 976 -0.80 -18.01 -12.65
N VAL A 977 -0.01 -17.94 -13.73
CA VAL A 977 0.44 -19.14 -14.44
C VAL A 977 1.45 -19.91 -13.58
N THR A 978 1.49 -21.23 -13.70
CA THR A 978 2.44 -22.08 -12.96
C THR A 978 3.50 -22.58 -13.92
N GLY A 979 4.77 -22.23 -13.68
CA GLY A 979 5.86 -22.53 -14.60
C GLY A 979 7.03 -23.22 -13.92
N PHE A 980 7.62 -24.20 -14.60
CA PHE A 980 8.76 -24.95 -14.10
C PHE A 980 9.71 -25.43 -15.22
N GLY A 981 10.87 -25.90 -14.80
CA GLY A 981 11.92 -26.43 -15.67
C GLY A 981 12.11 -27.93 -15.48
N ARG A 982 12.27 -28.72 -16.54
CA ARG A 982 12.62 -30.16 -16.43
C ARG A 982 13.96 -30.40 -15.73
N SER A 983 14.85 -29.42 -15.79
CA SER A 983 16.17 -29.48 -15.17
C SER A 983 16.41 -28.28 -14.29
N MET A 984 16.56 -28.53 -12.99
CA MET A 984 17.00 -27.51 -12.04
C MET A 984 18.42 -26.98 -12.35
N ALA A 985 19.22 -27.73 -13.11
CA ALA A 985 20.57 -27.33 -13.50
C ALA A 985 20.58 -26.24 -14.58
N THR A 986 19.60 -26.22 -15.49
CA THR A 986 19.54 -25.20 -16.55
C THR A 986 18.77 -23.95 -16.12
N ARG A 987 17.87 -24.08 -15.13
CA ARG A 987 16.98 -22.98 -14.68
C ARG A 987 16.23 -22.30 -15.83
N LEU A 988 15.89 -23.10 -16.86
CA LEU A 988 15.11 -22.66 -18.01
C LEU A 988 13.64 -23.01 -17.77
N LEU A 989 12.76 -22.04 -18.01
CA LEU A 989 11.33 -22.26 -18.06
C LEU A 989 10.98 -22.98 -19.36
N ASP A 990 10.47 -24.21 -19.24
CA ASP A 990 10.08 -25.06 -20.37
C ASP A 990 8.72 -25.76 -20.21
N HIS A 991 8.05 -25.63 -19.06
CA HIS A 991 6.68 -26.12 -18.82
C HIS A 991 5.82 -25.01 -18.22
N LEU A 992 4.57 -24.93 -18.66
CA LEU A 992 3.58 -23.99 -18.15
C LEU A 992 2.23 -24.65 -17.97
N TYR A 993 1.54 -24.32 -16.88
CA TYR A 993 0.11 -24.54 -16.68
C TYR A 993 -0.62 -23.20 -16.60
N ALA A 994 -1.81 -23.13 -17.17
CA ALA A 994 -2.71 -21.99 -17.04
C ALA A 994 -4.15 -22.45 -16.80
N GLY A 995 -4.79 -21.85 -15.78
CA GLY A 995 -6.19 -22.06 -15.45
C GLY A 995 -7.03 -20.89 -15.95
N ASP A 996 -8.08 -21.17 -16.71
CA ASP A 996 -8.96 -20.13 -17.25
C ASP A 996 -10.14 -19.79 -16.34
N ILE A 997 -10.79 -18.66 -16.61
CA ILE A 997 -12.00 -18.22 -15.90
C ILE A 997 -13.21 -19.15 -16.08
N GLY A 998 -13.10 -20.19 -16.92
CA GLY A 998 -14.11 -21.24 -17.05
C GLY A 998 -13.78 -22.52 -16.29
N GLY A 999 -12.71 -22.54 -15.50
CA GLY A 999 -12.29 -23.69 -14.71
C GLY A 999 -11.39 -24.69 -15.46
N ASN A 1000 -11.13 -24.48 -16.75
CA ASN A 1000 -10.31 -25.42 -17.53
C ASN A 1000 -8.83 -25.17 -17.26
N VAL A 1001 -8.06 -26.25 -17.28
CA VAL A 1001 -6.59 -26.20 -17.12
C VAL A 1001 -5.91 -26.68 -18.39
N TYR A 1002 -4.94 -25.91 -18.85
CA TYR A 1002 -4.14 -26.19 -20.04
C TYR A 1002 -2.66 -26.23 -19.68
N SER A 1003 -1.87 -26.95 -20.47
CA SER A 1003 -0.43 -27.02 -20.35
C SER A 1003 0.27 -26.79 -21.69
N TRP A 1004 1.47 -26.21 -21.62
CA TRP A 1004 2.39 -26.05 -22.75
C TRP A 1004 3.78 -26.49 -22.34
N GLU A 1005 4.48 -27.09 -23.30
CA GLU A 1005 5.87 -27.52 -23.14
C GLU A 1005 6.73 -26.94 -24.26
N SER A 1006 7.96 -26.54 -23.95
CA SER A 1006 8.94 -26.10 -24.94
C SER A 1006 9.68 -27.29 -25.53
N GLY A 1007 9.64 -27.41 -26.86
CA GLY A 1007 10.51 -28.28 -27.64
C GLY A 1007 11.85 -27.64 -28.01
N ARG A 1008 12.20 -26.49 -27.41
CA ARG A 1008 13.24 -25.53 -27.83
C ARG A 1008 13.00 -24.86 -29.19
N ASP A 1009 12.63 -25.64 -30.21
CA ASP A 1009 12.37 -25.09 -31.54
C ASP A 1009 10.97 -24.47 -31.66
N ASN A 1010 10.08 -24.77 -30.72
CA ASN A 1010 8.76 -24.15 -30.58
C ASN A 1010 8.17 -24.48 -29.21
N TRP A 1011 7.26 -23.65 -28.71
CA TRP A 1011 6.33 -24.04 -27.65
C TRP A 1011 5.20 -24.85 -28.29
N GLY A 1012 4.96 -26.06 -27.77
CA GLY A 1012 4.02 -27.03 -28.34
C GLY A 1012 2.56 -26.57 -28.33
N THR A 1013 1.68 -27.37 -28.94
CA THR A 1013 0.23 -27.15 -28.85
C THR A 1013 -0.26 -27.35 -27.43
N ALA A 1014 -1.26 -26.56 -27.02
CA ALA A 1014 -1.85 -26.67 -25.69
C ALA A 1014 -2.43 -28.08 -25.46
N LEU A 1015 -2.02 -28.75 -24.40
CA LEU A 1015 -2.68 -29.96 -23.90
C LEU A 1015 -3.71 -29.52 -22.84
N LYS A 1016 -4.99 -29.85 -23.06
CA LYS A 1016 -6.02 -29.66 -22.03
C LYS A 1016 -5.83 -30.73 -20.95
N ILE A 1017 -5.46 -30.31 -19.76
CA ILE A 1017 -5.26 -31.18 -18.60
C ILE A 1017 -6.60 -31.52 -17.96
N PHE A 1018 -7.44 -30.51 -17.75
CA PHE A 1018 -8.72 -30.66 -17.09
C PHE A 1018 -9.81 -29.90 -17.84
N GLN A 1019 -10.95 -30.56 -18.01
CA GLN A 1019 -12.17 -29.95 -18.51
C GLN A 1019 -13.18 -29.80 -17.36
N ALA A 1020 -13.35 -28.57 -16.90
CA ALA A 1020 -14.27 -28.27 -15.82
C ALA A 1020 -15.74 -28.46 -16.25
N PRO A 1021 -16.63 -28.80 -15.30
CA PRO A 1021 -18.06 -28.82 -15.55
C PRO A 1021 -18.56 -27.45 -16.05
N ALA A 1022 -19.50 -27.48 -16.99
CA ALA A 1022 -20.07 -26.25 -17.51
C ALA A 1022 -20.86 -25.50 -16.41
N GLY A 1023 -20.55 -24.22 -16.23
CA GLY A 1023 -21.23 -23.35 -15.27
C GLY A 1023 -20.53 -23.22 -13.92
N ASP A 1024 -19.51 -24.03 -13.63
CA ASP A 1024 -18.70 -23.89 -12.41
C ASP A 1024 -17.90 -22.59 -12.37
N ALA A 1025 -17.52 -22.17 -11.16
CA ALA A 1025 -16.65 -21.03 -10.94
C ALA A 1025 -15.28 -21.24 -11.60
N GLY A 1026 -14.69 -20.15 -12.07
CA GLY A 1026 -13.36 -20.11 -12.69
C GLY A 1026 -12.21 -20.19 -11.69
N ILE A 1027 -10.98 -20.20 -12.22
CA ILE A 1027 -9.74 -20.21 -11.43
C ILE A 1027 -9.15 -18.79 -11.36
N THR A 1028 -9.08 -18.24 -10.16
CA THR A 1028 -8.60 -16.88 -9.86
C THR A 1028 -7.32 -16.88 -9.03
N TYR A 1029 -7.23 -17.76 -8.04
CA TYR A 1029 -6.02 -17.97 -7.24
C TYR A 1029 -4.94 -18.73 -8.00
N ARG A 1030 -3.69 -18.60 -7.55
CA ARG A 1030 -2.54 -19.35 -8.07
C ARG A 1030 -2.78 -20.86 -7.94
N MET A 1031 -2.34 -21.62 -8.95
CA MET A 1031 -2.26 -23.07 -8.88
C MET A 1031 -0.87 -23.48 -8.39
N ASP A 1032 -0.81 -24.46 -7.49
CA ASP A 1032 0.44 -25.00 -6.98
C ASP A 1032 0.75 -26.39 -7.56
N VAL A 1033 2.02 -26.77 -7.62
CA VAL A 1033 2.46 -28.04 -8.20
C VAL A 1033 3.43 -28.78 -7.28
N GLY A 1034 3.20 -30.09 -7.11
CA GLY A 1034 4.05 -30.97 -6.32
C GLY A 1034 4.44 -32.22 -7.10
N MET A 1035 5.63 -32.76 -6.83
CA MET A 1035 6.04 -34.06 -7.35
C MET A 1035 5.71 -35.14 -6.33
N LEU A 1036 4.70 -35.96 -6.62
CA LEU A 1036 4.25 -37.02 -5.72
C LEU A 1036 4.45 -38.38 -6.39
N GLY A 1037 5.26 -39.24 -5.76
CA GLY A 1037 5.63 -40.53 -6.35
C GLY A 1037 6.32 -40.41 -7.72
N GLY A 1038 7.05 -39.31 -7.95
CA GLY A 1038 7.71 -38.99 -9.22
C GLY A 1038 6.78 -38.50 -10.34
N GLN A 1039 5.50 -38.23 -10.05
CA GLN A 1039 4.54 -37.68 -11.01
C GLN A 1039 4.14 -36.25 -10.65
N PRO A 1040 3.92 -35.36 -11.63
CA PRO A 1040 3.43 -34.01 -11.38
C PRO A 1040 1.96 -34.02 -10.96
N TRP A 1041 1.68 -33.37 -9.85
CA TRP A 1041 0.33 -33.11 -9.36
C TRP A 1041 0.07 -31.62 -9.28
N LEU A 1042 -1.11 -31.21 -9.72
CA LEU A 1042 -1.56 -29.82 -9.72
C LEU A 1042 -2.68 -29.62 -8.71
N PHE A 1043 -2.59 -28.55 -7.92
CA PHE A 1043 -3.54 -28.21 -6.87
C PHE A 1043 -4.08 -26.80 -7.10
N TYR A 1044 -5.40 -26.64 -7.08
CA TYR A 1044 -6.02 -25.33 -7.27
C TYR A 1044 -7.45 -25.28 -6.76
N GLN A 1045 -7.94 -24.07 -6.52
CA GLN A 1045 -9.31 -23.81 -6.09
C GLN A 1045 -10.12 -23.05 -7.15
N THR A 1046 -11.44 -23.23 -7.11
CA THR A 1046 -12.39 -22.46 -7.90
C THR A 1046 -13.23 -21.53 -7.02
N GLY A 1047 -13.45 -20.32 -7.52
CA GLY A 1047 -14.12 -19.24 -6.78
C GLY A 1047 -13.19 -18.41 -5.91
N ASP A 1048 -13.70 -17.24 -5.51
CA ASP A 1048 -12.98 -16.23 -4.74
C ASP A 1048 -13.95 -15.36 -3.94
N ILE A 1049 -13.44 -14.77 -2.85
CA ILE A 1049 -14.23 -13.91 -1.96
C ILE A 1049 -14.60 -12.55 -2.58
N GLU A 1050 -13.86 -12.10 -3.60
CA GLU A 1050 -14.15 -10.86 -4.33
C GLU A 1050 -15.22 -11.04 -5.43
N ASN A 1051 -15.68 -12.28 -5.59
CA ASN A 1051 -16.71 -12.65 -6.52
C ASN A 1051 -16.39 -12.35 -8.00
N LEU A 1052 -15.11 -12.39 -8.39
CA LEU A 1052 -14.67 -12.18 -9.77
C LEU A 1052 -15.32 -13.18 -10.73
N ASN A 1053 -15.41 -14.44 -10.31
CA ASN A 1053 -16.05 -15.52 -11.08
C ASN A 1053 -17.21 -16.16 -10.31
N TYR A 1054 -18.25 -15.36 -9.99
CA TYR A 1054 -19.46 -15.89 -9.36
C TYR A 1054 -20.04 -17.06 -10.16
N SER A 1055 -20.38 -18.14 -9.46
CA SER A 1055 -21.18 -19.24 -10.00
C SER A 1055 -22.27 -19.64 -9.02
N SER A 1056 -23.37 -20.20 -9.51
CA SER A 1056 -24.39 -20.87 -8.69
C SER A 1056 -24.09 -22.36 -8.45
N SER A 1057 -23.01 -22.92 -9.02
CA SER A 1057 -22.50 -24.27 -8.78
C SER A 1057 -21.13 -24.26 -8.06
N GLY A 1058 -20.75 -25.42 -7.49
CA GLY A 1058 -19.79 -25.59 -6.39
C GLY A 1058 -18.44 -24.87 -6.51
N TYR A 1059 -18.04 -24.21 -5.41
CA TYR A 1059 -16.65 -23.86 -5.15
C TYR A 1059 -15.90 -25.13 -4.72
N ARG A 1060 -14.71 -25.37 -5.27
CA ARG A 1060 -14.00 -26.64 -5.04
C ARG A 1060 -12.50 -26.45 -4.93
N LEU A 1061 -11.85 -27.39 -4.25
CA LEU A 1061 -10.41 -27.66 -4.39
C LEU A 1061 -10.24 -28.89 -5.29
N TYR A 1062 -9.29 -28.84 -6.21
CA TYR A 1062 -8.89 -29.96 -7.05
C TYR A 1062 -7.44 -30.37 -6.76
N ALA A 1063 -7.19 -31.67 -6.73
CA ALA A 1063 -5.87 -32.28 -6.73
C ALA A 1063 -5.78 -33.26 -7.91
N LEU A 1064 -5.02 -32.90 -8.93
CA LEU A 1064 -4.99 -33.62 -10.21
C LEU A 1064 -3.62 -34.21 -10.49
N ASN A 1065 -3.58 -35.49 -10.85
CA ASN A 1065 -2.37 -36.09 -11.42
C ASN A 1065 -2.29 -35.75 -12.91
N THR A 1066 -1.49 -34.76 -13.27
CA THR A 1066 -1.50 -34.20 -14.64
C THR A 1066 -0.96 -35.19 -15.68
N SER A 1067 -0.17 -36.18 -15.25
CA SER A 1067 0.36 -37.24 -16.12
C SER A 1067 -0.71 -38.19 -16.69
N ARG A 1068 -1.95 -38.10 -16.19
CA ARG A 1068 -3.08 -38.94 -16.64
C ARG A 1068 -3.85 -38.33 -17.82
N ALA A 1069 -3.65 -37.04 -18.11
CA ALA A 1069 -4.32 -36.37 -19.23
C ALA A 1069 -3.61 -36.66 -20.57
N THR A 1070 -4.39 -36.78 -21.64
CA THR A 1070 -3.89 -36.94 -23.02
C THR A 1070 -4.68 -36.05 -23.98
N GLU A 1071 -4.16 -35.78 -25.18
CA GLU A 1071 -4.81 -34.89 -26.17
C GLU A 1071 -6.27 -35.28 -26.48
N GLN A 1072 -6.57 -36.59 -26.51
CA GLN A 1072 -7.91 -37.11 -26.82
C GLN A 1072 -8.77 -37.36 -25.58
N SER A 1073 -8.17 -37.32 -24.38
CA SER A 1073 -8.84 -37.66 -23.11
C SER A 1073 -8.33 -36.73 -22.00
N PRO A 1074 -8.78 -35.46 -21.96
CA PRO A 1074 -8.55 -34.60 -20.79
C PRO A 1074 -9.24 -35.20 -19.55
N LEU A 1075 -8.73 -34.93 -18.36
CA LEU A 1075 -9.40 -35.31 -17.12
C LEU A 1075 -10.71 -34.52 -16.98
N THR A 1076 -11.72 -35.16 -16.41
CA THR A 1076 -13.01 -34.57 -16.07
C THR A 1076 -13.34 -34.85 -14.61
N ILE A 1077 -14.34 -34.17 -14.05
CA ILE A 1077 -14.76 -34.42 -12.66
C ILE A 1077 -15.19 -35.88 -12.42
N ALA A 1078 -15.66 -36.59 -13.45
CA ALA A 1078 -16.08 -37.99 -13.35
C ALA A 1078 -14.88 -38.96 -13.20
N ASP A 1079 -13.66 -38.50 -13.50
CA ASP A 1079 -12.43 -39.28 -13.35
C ASP A 1079 -11.83 -39.15 -11.94
N LEU A 1080 -12.39 -38.28 -11.09
CA LEU A 1080 -11.87 -37.91 -9.76
C LEU A 1080 -12.76 -38.47 -8.64
N GLU A 1081 -12.17 -38.69 -7.47
CA GLU A 1081 -12.92 -39.00 -6.25
C GLU A 1081 -13.47 -37.71 -5.60
N GLY A 1082 -14.75 -37.69 -5.23
CA GLY A 1082 -15.38 -36.55 -4.57
C GLY A 1082 -15.33 -36.65 -3.04
N LEU A 1083 -14.81 -35.61 -2.39
CA LEU A 1083 -14.69 -35.50 -0.93
C LEU A 1083 -15.53 -34.33 -0.39
N THR A 1084 -15.80 -34.33 0.91
CA THR A 1084 -16.43 -33.19 1.62
C THR A 1084 -15.52 -32.69 2.75
N PRO A 1085 -15.72 -31.45 3.25
CA PRO A 1085 -14.94 -30.92 4.37
C PRO A 1085 -14.88 -31.83 5.60
N THR A 1086 -15.94 -32.60 5.85
CA THR A 1086 -16.06 -33.43 7.06
C THR A 1086 -15.84 -34.92 6.82
N GLN A 1087 -15.81 -35.41 5.57
CA GLN A 1087 -15.78 -36.85 5.28
C GLN A 1087 -14.97 -37.22 4.03
N GLY A 1088 -14.50 -38.47 4.02
CA GLY A 1088 -13.89 -39.12 2.86
C GLY A 1088 -12.37 -38.97 2.77
N THR A 1089 -11.74 -39.92 2.08
CA THR A 1089 -10.34 -39.89 1.65
C THR A 1089 -10.26 -40.59 0.29
N SER A 1090 -9.39 -40.11 -0.60
CA SER A 1090 -9.20 -40.68 -1.92
C SER A 1090 -8.11 -41.74 -1.94
N SER A 1091 -8.37 -42.83 -2.69
CA SER A 1091 -7.36 -43.75 -3.19
C SER A 1091 -7.27 -43.73 -4.73
N ASN A 1092 -7.93 -42.76 -5.37
CA ASN A 1092 -7.98 -42.64 -6.82
C ASN A 1092 -6.68 -42.02 -7.35
N THR A 1093 -6.02 -42.73 -8.26
CA THR A 1093 -4.72 -42.34 -8.83
C THR A 1093 -4.79 -41.18 -9.83
N ASN A 1094 -5.98 -40.85 -10.32
CA ASN A 1094 -6.21 -39.71 -11.22
C ASN A 1094 -6.31 -38.39 -10.45
N GLY A 1095 -6.77 -38.45 -9.20
CA GLY A 1095 -6.96 -37.29 -8.35
C GLY A 1095 -8.25 -37.30 -7.56
N TRP A 1096 -8.54 -36.18 -6.91
CA TRP A 1096 -9.72 -35.97 -6.08
C TRP A 1096 -10.11 -34.49 -6.07
N TYR A 1097 -11.33 -34.21 -5.61
CA TYR A 1097 -11.81 -32.85 -5.36
C TYR A 1097 -12.54 -32.75 -4.01
N LEU A 1098 -12.52 -31.56 -3.42
CA LEU A 1098 -13.27 -31.21 -2.20
C LEU A 1098 -14.34 -30.18 -2.57
N ASP A 1099 -15.61 -30.44 -2.23
CA ASP A 1099 -16.72 -29.50 -2.52
C ASP A 1099 -17.05 -28.61 -1.31
N PHE A 1100 -17.02 -27.30 -1.51
CA PHE A 1100 -17.25 -26.28 -0.48
C PHE A 1100 -18.70 -25.78 -0.42
N ARG A 1101 -19.56 -26.13 -1.40
CA ARG A 1101 -21.01 -25.83 -1.32
C ARG A 1101 -21.78 -26.88 -0.52
N THR A 1102 -21.16 -27.35 0.56
CA THR A 1102 -21.86 -28.06 1.64
C THR A 1102 -22.60 -27.06 2.53
N THR A 1103 -23.27 -27.50 3.60
CA THR A 1103 -23.86 -26.60 4.60
C THR A 1103 -22.89 -26.51 5.79
N PRO A 1104 -22.38 -25.31 6.16
CA PRO A 1104 -22.55 -24.02 5.50
C PRO A 1104 -21.77 -23.90 4.18
N VAL A 1105 -22.18 -22.98 3.31
CA VAL A 1105 -21.47 -22.68 2.06
C VAL A 1105 -20.18 -21.94 2.41
N GLU A 1106 -19.06 -22.46 1.95
CA GLU A 1106 -17.74 -21.88 2.12
C GLU A 1106 -17.22 -21.31 0.81
N ILE A 1107 -16.52 -20.17 0.87
CA ILE A 1107 -15.87 -19.53 -0.28
C ILE A 1107 -14.35 -19.52 -0.04
N PRO A 1108 -13.51 -19.99 -0.97
CA PRO A 1108 -12.06 -19.86 -0.85
C PRO A 1108 -11.64 -18.40 -0.63
N SER A 1109 -10.79 -18.16 0.38
CA SER A 1109 -10.30 -16.82 0.75
C SER A 1109 -8.80 -16.66 0.54
N THR A 1110 -8.06 -17.75 0.36
CA THR A 1110 -6.61 -17.76 0.08
C THR A 1110 -6.28 -18.72 -1.06
N PRO A 1111 -5.14 -18.58 -1.75
CA PRO A 1111 -4.62 -19.65 -2.61
C PRO A 1111 -4.28 -20.91 -1.81
N VAL A 1112 -4.18 -22.04 -2.52
CA VAL A 1112 -3.66 -23.30 -1.96
C VAL A 1112 -2.14 -23.31 -1.99
N THR A 1113 -1.54 -23.75 -0.87
CA THR A 1113 -0.09 -23.90 -0.71
C THR A 1113 0.24 -25.37 -0.48
N PHE A 1114 1.05 -25.97 -1.35
CA PHE A 1114 1.60 -27.31 -1.16
C PHE A 1114 2.84 -27.22 -0.26
N TYR A 1115 2.84 -27.91 0.89
CA TYR A 1115 3.95 -27.92 1.85
C TYR A 1115 4.14 -29.34 2.41
N ASN A 1116 5.35 -29.90 2.25
CA ASN A 1116 5.76 -31.23 2.75
C ASN A 1116 4.73 -32.37 2.52
N GLY A 1117 4.07 -32.39 1.37
CA GLY A 1117 3.08 -33.42 1.01
C GLY A 1117 1.64 -33.11 1.44
N TYR A 1118 1.40 -31.93 2.02
CA TYR A 1118 0.09 -31.44 2.45
C TYR A 1118 -0.30 -30.17 1.69
N LEU A 1119 -1.59 -29.87 1.68
CA LEU A 1119 -2.19 -28.67 1.11
C LEU A 1119 -2.75 -27.83 2.25
N LEU A 1120 -2.33 -26.57 2.30
CA LEU A 1120 -2.74 -25.57 3.27
C LEU A 1120 -3.51 -24.46 2.56
N PHE A 1121 -4.71 -24.14 3.03
CA PHE A 1121 -5.56 -23.10 2.47
C PHE A 1121 -6.65 -22.70 3.45
N ALA A 1122 -7.29 -21.55 3.23
CA ALA A 1122 -8.44 -21.14 4.01
C ALA A 1122 -9.68 -20.88 3.14
N THR A 1123 -10.83 -21.09 3.75
CA THR A 1123 -12.14 -20.68 3.23
C THR A 1123 -12.83 -19.79 4.26
N PHE A 1124 -13.82 -19.04 3.80
CA PHE A 1124 -14.67 -18.19 4.62
C PHE A 1124 -16.14 -18.54 4.45
N SER A 1125 -16.87 -18.56 5.55
CA SER A 1125 -18.33 -18.69 5.58
C SER A 1125 -18.93 -17.52 6.36
N GLY A 1126 -19.81 -16.75 5.71
CA GLY A 1126 -20.51 -15.64 6.34
C GLY A 1126 -21.85 -15.37 5.66
N ASN A 1127 -22.72 -14.60 6.32
CA ASN A 1127 -23.98 -14.18 5.71
C ASN A 1127 -23.75 -12.94 4.83
N PHE A 1128 -23.45 -13.15 3.54
CA PHE A 1128 -23.25 -12.05 2.58
C PHE A 1128 -24.48 -11.15 2.34
N ASN A 1129 -25.66 -11.50 2.88
CA ASN A 1129 -26.85 -10.64 2.85
C ASN A 1129 -27.00 -9.78 4.12
N ASP A 1130 -26.25 -10.11 5.18
CA ASP A 1130 -26.19 -9.35 6.40
C ASP A 1130 -24.82 -8.66 6.50
N PRO A 1131 -24.73 -7.36 6.17
CA PRO A 1131 -23.46 -6.63 6.18
C PRO A 1131 -22.87 -6.48 7.59
N CYS A 1132 -23.60 -6.91 8.64
CA CYS A 1132 -23.13 -6.86 10.02
C CYS A 1132 -22.76 -8.24 10.58
N ALA A 1133 -22.99 -9.34 9.84
CA ALA A 1133 -22.69 -10.68 10.31
C ALA A 1133 -21.17 -10.92 10.28
N ILE A 1134 -20.61 -11.20 11.45
CA ILE A 1134 -19.24 -11.68 11.59
C ILE A 1134 -19.24 -13.13 11.06
N GLY A 1135 -18.52 -13.38 9.96
CA GLY A 1135 -18.33 -14.73 9.44
C GLY A 1135 -17.15 -15.42 10.10
N SER A 1136 -16.90 -16.67 9.69
CA SER A 1136 -15.82 -17.50 10.22
C SER A 1136 -14.98 -18.09 9.11
N SER A 1137 -13.71 -18.33 9.41
CA SER A 1137 -12.80 -19.03 8.49
C SER A 1137 -12.62 -20.48 8.87
N ARG A 1138 -12.40 -21.32 7.88
CA ARG A 1138 -11.84 -22.65 8.09
C ARG A 1138 -10.44 -22.70 7.51
N PHE A 1139 -9.47 -23.03 8.34
CA PHE A 1139 -8.10 -23.28 7.92
C PHE A 1139 -7.90 -24.77 7.71
N TYR A 1140 -7.64 -25.17 6.48
CA TYR A 1140 -7.51 -26.56 6.05
C TYR A 1140 -6.04 -26.98 6.02
N ALA A 1141 -5.80 -28.21 6.48
CA ALA A 1141 -4.56 -28.92 6.28
C ALA A 1141 -4.88 -30.36 5.86
N VAL A 1142 -4.64 -30.68 4.59
CA VAL A 1142 -5.02 -31.97 4.01
C VAL A 1142 -3.88 -32.61 3.22
N ASN A 1143 -3.74 -33.92 3.33
CA ASN A 1143 -2.74 -34.68 2.58
C ASN A 1143 -2.98 -34.56 1.07
N ALA A 1144 -1.95 -34.22 0.29
CA ALA A 1144 -2.10 -33.89 -1.13
C ALA A 1144 -2.54 -35.10 -1.99
N LEU A 1145 -2.21 -36.34 -1.61
CA LEU A 1145 -2.58 -37.55 -2.36
C LEU A 1145 -4.00 -38.01 -2.03
N THR A 1146 -4.40 -37.91 -0.77
CA THR A 1146 -5.62 -38.58 -0.27
C THR A 1146 -6.71 -37.60 0.15
N GLY A 1147 -6.41 -36.32 0.34
CA GLY A 1147 -7.28 -35.35 0.97
C GLY A 1147 -7.57 -35.65 2.44
N GLY A 1148 -6.88 -36.59 3.08
CA GLY A 1148 -7.01 -36.88 4.51
C GLY A 1148 -6.56 -35.72 5.39
N GLY A 1149 -7.21 -35.52 6.54
CA GLY A 1149 -6.93 -34.37 7.40
C GLY A 1149 -5.66 -34.50 8.23
N ALA A 1150 -5.00 -33.37 8.50
CA ALA A 1150 -3.78 -33.28 9.30
C ALA A 1150 -4.02 -32.80 10.73
N TRP A 1151 -5.27 -32.70 11.18
CA TRP A 1151 -5.61 -32.30 12.54
C TRP A 1151 -6.04 -33.51 13.37
N GLY A 1152 -5.81 -33.44 14.68
CA GLY A 1152 -6.13 -34.50 15.64
C GLY A 1152 -7.50 -35.16 15.39
N GLY A 1153 -7.52 -36.49 15.35
CA GLY A 1153 -8.71 -37.27 14.99
C GLY A 1153 -8.96 -37.40 13.47
N GLY A 1154 -8.04 -36.92 12.63
CA GLY A 1154 -8.14 -36.97 11.16
C GLY A 1154 -8.99 -35.85 10.55
N ASN A 1155 -9.22 -34.77 11.29
CA ASN A 1155 -10.00 -33.62 10.86
C ASN A 1155 -9.24 -32.85 9.76
N LYS A 1156 -9.97 -32.37 8.74
CA LYS A 1156 -9.38 -31.67 7.58
C LYS A 1156 -9.10 -30.19 7.83
N PHE A 1157 -9.83 -29.60 8.77
CA PHE A 1157 -9.77 -28.18 9.07
C PHE A 1157 -9.99 -27.93 10.56
N ILE A 1158 -9.65 -26.72 10.96
CA ILE A 1158 -10.07 -26.07 12.20
C ILE A 1158 -10.91 -24.84 11.84
N GLN A 1159 -11.82 -24.46 12.73
CA GLN A 1159 -12.66 -23.28 12.54
C GLN A 1159 -12.11 -22.12 13.39
N LEU A 1160 -11.98 -20.95 12.77
CA LEU A 1160 -11.51 -19.71 13.37
C LEU A 1160 -12.69 -18.74 13.39
N GLU A 1161 -13.38 -18.67 14.52
CA GLU A 1161 -14.52 -17.78 14.71
C GLU A 1161 -14.05 -16.33 14.73
N GLY A 1162 -14.89 -15.41 14.22
CA GLY A 1162 -14.58 -13.99 14.22
C GLY A 1162 -13.51 -13.52 13.25
N LEU A 1163 -12.85 -14.44 12.53
CA LEU A 1163 -11.72 -14.14 11.65
C LEU A 1163 -11.99 -14.50 10.19
N GLN A 1164 -11.64 -13.58 9.28
CA GLN A 1164 -11.40 -13.91 7.89
C GLN A 1164 -9.89 -14.06 7.65
N VAL A 1165 -9.44 -15.23 7.20
CA VAL A 1165 -8.06 -15.44 6.75
C VAL A 1165 -7.91 -14.89 5.32
N ALA A 1166 -7.04 -13.91 5.15
CA ALA A 1166 -6.78 -13.22 3.89
C ALA A 1166 -5.46 -13.65 3.21
N GLY A 1167 -4.56 -14.30 3.95
CA GLY A 1167 -3.35 -14.88 3.37
C GLY A 1167 -2.61 -15.81 4.32
N ILE A 1168 -1.80 -16.70 3.75
CA ILE A 1168 -1.06 -17.75 4.46
C ILE A 1168 0.40 -17.68 4.03
N THR A 1169 1.30 -17.71 5.00
CA THR A 1169 2.72 -17.96 4.80
C THR A 1169 3.20 -19.00 5.79
N VAL A 1170 4.00 -19.96 5.32
CA VAL A 1170 4.58 -21.01 6.15
C VAL A 1170 6.10 -20.90 6.10
N PHE A 1171 6.73 -20.82 7.26
CA PHE A 1171 8.17 -20.67 7.38
C PHE A 1171 8.66 -21.29 8.70
N ASP A 1172 9.71 -22.10 8.63
CA ASP A 1172 10.36 -22.76 9.78
C ASP A 1172 9.38 -23.48 10.73
N ASP A 1173 8.61 -24.41 10.16
CA ASP A 1173 7.54 -25.16 10.84
C ASP A 1173 6.46 -24.33 11.55
N LYS A 1174 6.36 -23.03 11.25
CA LYS A 1174 5.31 -22.12 11.73
C LYS A 1174 4.42 -21.62 10.60
N VAL A 1175 3.16 -21.40 10.94
CA VAL A 1175 2.14 -20.80 10.07
C VAL A 1175 1.90 -19.37 10.50
N TYR A 1176 1.90 -18.46 9.54
CA TYR A 1176 1.59 -17.05 9.69
C TYR A 1176 0.39 -16.71 8.81
N LEU A 1177 -0.68 -16.22 9.43
CA LEU A 1177 -1.93 -15.87 8.78
C LEU A 1177 -2.14 -14.36 8.87
N GLY A 1178 -2.33 -13.73 7.71
CA GLY A 1178 -2.94 -12.40 7.66
C GLY A 1178 -4.43 -12.56 7.90
N VAL A 1179 -4.94 -11.94 8.95
CA VAL A 1179 -6.35 -12.07 9.35
C VAL A 1179 -7.04 -10.72 9.35
N VAL A 1180 -8.36 -10.79 9.32
CA VAL A 1180 -9.28 -9.67 9.45
C VAL A 1180 -10.26 -10.03 10.54
N GLY A 1181 -10.53 -9.08 11.44
CA GLY A 1181 -11.46 -9.26 12.54
C GLY A 1181 -10.74 -9.58 13.83
N SER A 1182 -11.48 -10.14 14.79
CA SER A 1182 -10.97 -10.42 16.13
C SER A 1182 -11.46 -11.78 16.62
N ALA A 1183 -10.59 -12.50 17.32
CA ALA A 1183 -10.92 -13.68 18.10
C ALA A 1183 -10.32 -13.56 19.50
N SER A 1184 -10.91 -14.19 20.52
CA SER A 1184 -10.23 -14.21 21.82
C SER A 1184 -9.01 -15.14 21.79
N ALA A 1185 -8.09 -14.89 22.72
CA ALA A 1185 -6.97 -15.77 22.97
C ALA A 1185 -7.40 -17.19 23.40
N GLY A 1186 -8.58 -17.33 24.04
CA GLY A 1186 -9.11 -18.63 24.48
C GLY A 1186 -9.52 -19.52 23.31
N ASP A 1187 -10.22 -18.97 22.32
CA ASP A 1187 -10.65 -19.73 21.12
C ASP A 1187 -9.46 -20.12 20.27
N LEU A 1188 -8.55 -19.17 20.05
CA LEU A 1188 -7.34 -19.42 19.30
C LEU A 1188 -6.53 -20.54 19.95
N LYS A 1189 -6.32 -20.51 21.27
CA LYS A 1189 -5.63 -21.59 21.98
C LYS A 1189 -6.40 -22.91 21.94
N SER A 1190 -7.72 -22.88 22.02
CA SER A 1190 -8.56 -24.09 21.96
C SER A 1190 -8.52 -24.73 20.56
N ALA A 1191 -8.46 -23.93 19.50
CA ALA A 1191 -8.44 -24.39 18.12
C ALA A 1191 -7.03 -24.76 17.62
N LEU A 1192 -6.01 -24.01 18.02
CA LEU A 1192 -4.64 -24.06 17.47
C LEU A 1192 -3.57 -24.51 18.49
N GLY A 1193 -3.92 -24.63 19.77
CA GLY A 1193 -2.99 -24.96 20.84
C GLY A 1193 -2.28 -23.75 21.47
N ASP A 1194 -1.43 -24.04 22.45
CA ASP A 1194 -0.79 -23.01 23.30
C ASP A 1194 0.23 -22.12 22.58
N SER A 1195 0.63 -22.45 21.35
CA SER A 1195 1.52 -21.61 20.53
C SER A 1195 0.79 -20.54 19.72
N ALA A 1196 -0.55 -20.55 19.71
CA ALA A 1196 -1.35 -19.56 18.99
C ALA A 1196 -1.17 -18.15 19.57
N ARG A 1197 -0.75 -17.21 18.72
CA ARG A 1197 -0.58 -15.78 19.07
C ARG A 1197 -1.23 -14.94 17.98
N LEU A 1198 -2.11 -14.02 18.38
CA LEU A 1198 -2.67 -12.99 17.51
C LEU A 1198 -2.09 -11.64 17.93
N THR A 1199 -1.21 -11.11 17.10
CA THR A 1199 -0.60 -9.79 17.28
C THR A 1199 -1.11 -8.86 16.19
N GLY A 1200 -1.92 -7.86 16.56
CA GLY A 1200 -2.69 -7.06 15.60
C GLY A 1200 -3.54 -7.94 14.70
N ASN A 1201 -3.21 -7.97 13.41
CA ASN A 1201 -3.89 -8.76 12.38
C ASN A 1201 -3.03 -9.92 11.83
N LEU A 1202 -1.99 -10.31 12.58
CA LEU A 1202 -1.10 -11.42 12.26
C LEU A 1202 -1.31 -12.54 13.29
N LEU A 1203 -1.84 -13.67 12.83
CA LEU A 1203 -2.01 -14.88 13.63
C LEU A 1203 -0.89 -15.87 13.33
N SER A 1204 -0.13 -16.28 14.35
CA SER A 1204 0.93 -17.28 14.23
C SER A 1204 0.68 -18.49 15.13
N PHE A 1205 1.05 -19.68 14.66
CA PHE A 1205 0.99 -20.93 15.42
C PHE A 1205 1.91 -22.00 14.78
N ASP A 1206 2.16 -23.10 15.50
CA ASP A 1206 3.00 -24.20 14.99
C ASP A 1206 2.24 -25.06 13.97
N LEU A 1207 2.94 -25.60 12.97
CA LEU A 1207 2.35 -26.58 12.06
C LEU A 1207 1.78 -27.80 12.84
N PRO A 1208 0.67 -28.40 12.37
CA PRO A 1208 0.14 -29.63 12.94
C PRO A 1208 1.20 -30.73 12.98
N GLU A 1209 1.27 -31.49 14.08
CA GLU A 1209 2.27 -32.57 14.28
C GLU A 1209 2.22 -33.65 13.19
N GLU A 1210 1.06 -33.86 12.56
CA GLU A 1210 0.88 -34.79 11.46
C GLU A 1210 1.56 -34.35 10.16
N ILE A 1211 1.92 -33.08 10.02
CA ILE A 1211 2.67 -32.57 8.87
C ILE A 1211 4.17 -32.73 9.18
N PRO A 1212 4.92 -33.47 8.35
CA PRO A 1212 6.34 -33.68 8.59
C PRO A 1212 7.11 -32.37 8.38
N SER A 1213 8.14 -32.16 9.20
CA SER A 1213 9.09 -31.03 9.08
C SER A 1213 10.03 -31.11 7.87
N SER A 1214 10.01 -32.22 7.12
CA SER A 1214 10.79 -32.37 5.89
C SER A 1214 10.03 -33.11 4.78
N GLY A 1215 10.26 -32.69 3.52
CA GLY A 1215 9.66 -33.30 2.33
C GLY A 1215 10.01 -34.78 2.13
N ASP A 1216 11.20 -35.21 2.57
CA ASP A 1216 11.65 -36.61 2.50
C ASP A 1216 10.78 -37.55 3.36
N ALA A 1217 10.29 -37.06 4.50
CA ALA A 1217 9.37 -37.78 5.38
C ALA A 1217 7.92 -37.74 4.88
N GLY A 1218 7.55 -36.76 4.06
CA GLY A 1218 6.24 -36.58 3.42
C GLY A 1218 5.97 -37.45 2.19
N ALA A 1219 6.35 -38.74 2.23
CA ALA A 1219 6.17 -39.72 1.15
C ALA A 1219 6.95 -39.44 -0.16
N GLY A 1220 8.15 -38.88 -0.08
CA GLY A 1220 8.97 -38.56 -1.26
C GLY A 1220 8.44 -37.35 -2.03
N ALA A 1221 7.81 -36.42 -1.32
CA ALA A 1221 7.31 -35.16 -1.85
C ALA A 1221 8.46 -34.19 -2.04
N GLU A 1222 9.01 -34.11 -3.25
CA GLU A 1222 9.84 -32.97 -3.63
C GLU A 1222 8.90 -31.81 -4.04
N PRO A 1223 9.11 -30.59 -3.52
CA PRO A 1223 8.42 -29.42 -4.06
C PRO A 1223 8.69 -29.36 -5.57
N GLY A 1224 7.65 -29.07 -6.37
CA GLY A 1224 7.82 -28.92 -7.81
C GLY A 1224 8.87 -27.84 -8.12
N PRO A 1225 9.61 -27.92 -9.26
CA PRO A 1225 10.63 -26.94 -9.61
C PRO A 1225 10.01 -25.60 -10.07
N ILE A 1226 9.27 -24.93 -9.21
CA ILE A 1226 8.57 -23.68 -9.53
C ILE A 1226 9.59 -22.53 -9.57
N PHE A 1227 9.50 -21.71 -10.62
CA PHE A 1227 10.22 -20.46 -10.69
C PHE A 1227 9.43 -19.37 -9.96
N TRP A 1228 9.68 -19.24 -8.67
CA TRP A 1228 9.41 -18.03 -7.89
C TRP A 1228 10.26 -18.04 -6.61
N ARG A 1229 10.49 -16.86 -6.00
CA ARG A 1229 11.13 -16.67 -4.68
C ARG A 1229 10.37 -17.30 -3.51
N GLU A 1230 9.94 -18.55 -3.63
CA GLU A 1230 9.65 -19.33 -2.44
C GLU A 1230 10.98 -19.70 -1.80
N TRP A 1231 11.28 -19.01 -0.71
CA TRP A 1231 12.36 -19.31 0.23
C TRP A 1231 12.10 -20.65 0.93
N ARG A 1232 12.05 -21.73 0.16
CA ARG A 1232 12.14 -23.08 0.70
C ARG A 1232 13.61 -23.45 0.68
N THR A 1233 14.31 -23.05 1.73
CA THR A 1233 15.66 -23.57 1.99
C THR A 1233 15.59 -25.10 2.02
N LYS A 1234 16.60 -25.73 1.45
CA LYS A 1234 16.84 -27.16 1.67
C LYS A 1234 17.33 -27.40 3.08
#